data_AF-A0A9E2IJJ6-F1
#
_entry.id   AF-A0A9E2IJJ6-F1
#
_cell.length_a   1.000
_cell.length_b   1.000
_cell.length_c   1.000
_cell.angle_alpha   90.00
_cell.angle_beta   90.00
_cell.angle_gamma   90.00
#
_symmetry.space_group_name_H-M   'P 1'
#
loop_
_entity.id
_entity.type
_entity.pdbx_description
1 polymer ?
#
loop_
_entity_poly.entity_id
_entity_poly.type
_entity_poly.pdbx_seq_one_letter_code
_entity_poly.pdbx_strand_id
1 'polypeptide(L)'
;IGTLSLGATNSCSLTLGGTLTLDDAGTLSGNLTIGANGTLNAAGYAISLDGNWSNSGTFNHGNNTVTFTKAAGTQTLDSGGTGAGKTFYDFVFSGAGTLQPVTNHIKVDHNLTFNAGAGAFDNATNDKAISVTGDVTMDNTRVDMGDATWTVSGNWDSAGVTTFNRNESTLTLNGTDKLFTATATMQFRHINVEGTISIGSDIQIKGIATVSGIVTIPSGLAFTLNTSNAELKITENGQIVGQGFVWLSDGVVVTQQDGIFNPSTAVVTRGITLVGATYGGDWTFFHSTTSDKTITFGTAAGQTVIFTGSVTINNNNASGAYTIVNGTYNPNLVFQGGLTLTESAGAITWTKGSGTITLGNNPSDGTQTINFGDKIIEDLIIDASGDIKQLSDGVTTDSLTVTAGTLDVNNQALSVTGNLLVNGGTLDASGASSDLDINGNVQVISGTLSAPAAADDTSFTVGGNWEVSGAGIFTPNAGRVVFDAGDSDNTIITTSAGADDFYDAKFNNILGTWILEDDLTITNDLSIATGTLDVKTGENNSLTVGGDWANTGTFLARNGTVTFNGAGVSILSGSTSFYNFNSSIAGKTLSFTRGTTQTITNDLTLNGSSSNMLIVNDTGAGSVPQLTLQAGAAQNITNVSVTNNDASGGLMLSVQGTSLLSGVTTNWALASSGDSQVSPLTSVSAQSVLRQAEGILYRMPRMTNPFICSDYSFGSPFFIFPAFRLPFLEINYKNLR
;
A
#
# COMPACT_ATOMS: atom_id res chain seq x y z
N ILE A 1 60.01 -36.27 49.59
CA ILE A 1 59.34 -35.19 50.36
C ILE A 1 58.20 -34.73 49.47
N GLY A 2 56.93 -34.81 49.80
CA GLY A 2 56.19 -35.23 50.98
C GLY A 2 54.74 -35.02 50.57
N THR A 3 53.86 -35.94 50.93
CA THR A 3 52.42 -35.67 50.94
C THR A 3 52.20 -34.47 51.86
N LEU A 4 52.02 -33.28 51.27
CA LEU A 4 51.53 -32.12 52.01
C LEU A 4 50.01 -32.27 52.07
N SER A 5 49.54 -32.96 53.10
CA SER A 5 48.13 -32.87 53.49
C SER A 5 47.92 -31.44 54.00
N LEU A 6 47.15 -30.64 53.24
CA LEU A 6 46.71 -29.31 53.67
C LEU A 6 45.61 -29.48 54.73
N GLY A 7 45.95 -30.06 55.87
CA GLY A 7 45.09 -30.08 57.05
C GLY A 7 44.81 -28.65 57.54
N ALA A 8 43.60 -28.46 58.09
CA ALA A 8 42.99 -27.19 58.49
C ALA A 8 43.98 -26.06 58.81
N THR A 9 44.02 -25.06 57.92
CA THR A 9 44.75 -23.77 58.02
C THR A 9 46.28 -23.84 58.02
N ASN A 10 46.89 -23.65 56.85
CA ASN A 10 48.30 -23.27 56.72
C ASN A 10 48.42 -21.79 56.32
N SER A 11 49.12 -20.99 57.12
CA SER A 11 49.44 -19.58 56.81
C SER A 11 50.84 -19.45 56.18
N CYS A 12 50.97 -19.73 54.88
CA CYS A 12 52.22 -19.60 54.12
C CYS A 12 51.99 -19.38 52.62
N SER A 13 52.97 -18.79 51.92
CA SER A 13 52.97 -18.78 50.44
C SER A 13 53.55 -20.10 49.91
N LEU A 14 52.80 -20.79 49.06
CA LEU A 14 53.18 -22.06 48.44
C LEU A 14 53.63 -21.83 46.99
N THR A 15 54.89 -22.20 46.68
CA THR A 15 55.42 -22.17 45.32
C THR A 15 55.78 -23.58 44.87
N LEU A 16 55.18 -24.06 43.78
CA LEU A 16 55.40 -25.39 43.23
C LEU A 16 56.44 -25.35 42.10
N GLY A 17 57.59 -25.98 42.32
CA GLY A 17 58.58 -26.25 41.27
C GLY A 17 58.51 -27.66 40.67
N GLY A 18 57.68 -28.54 41.24
CA GLY A 18 57.44 -29.93 40.81
C GLY A 18 55.98 -30.33 41.00
N THR A 19 55.68 -31.63 41.01
CA THR A 19 54.30 -32.12 41.12
C THR A 19 53.82 -32.22 42.57
N LEU A 20 52.66 -31.62 42.86
CA LEU A 20 51.85 -31.81 44.06
C LEU A 20 50.51 -32.41 43.65
N THR A 21 50.09 -33.50 44.30
CA THR A 21 48.74 -34.07 44.16
C THR A 21 48.03 -33.94 45.50
N LEU A 22 46.81 -33.39 45.50
CA LEU A 22 45.97 -33.31 46.69
C LEU A 22 45.33 -34.66 47.01
N ASP A 23 45.19 -34.96 48.29
CA ASP A 23 44.53 -36.16 48.82
C ASP A 23 43.31 -35.86 49.70
N ASP A 24 43.03 -34.57 49.97
CA ASP A 24 41.86 -34.06 50.67
C ASP A 24 41.58 -32.59 50.26
N ALA A 25 40.39 -32.09 50.56
CA ALA A 25 40.05 -30.68 50.40
C ALA A 25 40.83 -29.80 51.40
N GLY A 26 41.16 -28.56 51.01
CA GLY A 26 42.04 -27.72 51.82
C GLY A 26 41.79 -26.23 51.72
N THR A 27 42.14 -25.52 52.80
CA THR A 27 42.21 -24.05 52.85
C THR A 27 43.66 -23.60 52.96
N LEU A 28 44.09 -22.74 52.05
CA LEU A 28 45.40 -22.08 52.06
C LEU A 28 45.24 -20.62 52.48
N SER A 29 45.90 -20.23 53.56
CA SER A 29 46.07 -18.82 53.92
C SER A 29 47.41 -18.33 53.39
N GLY A 30 47.42 -17.59 52.29
CA GLY A 30 48.62 -17.17 51.56
C GLY A 30 48.59 -17.45 50.06
N ASN A 31 49.64 -17.01 49.37
CA ASN A 31 49.71 -17.07 47.90
C ASN A 31 49.96 -18.50 47.41
N LEU A 32 49.36 -18.87 46.27
CA LEU A 32 49.63 -20.10 45.54
C LEU A 32 50.27 -19.76 44.19
N THR A 33 51.50 -20.22 43.99
CA THR A 33 52.25 -20.08 42.74
C THR A 33 52.58 -21.45 42.16
N ILE A 34 52.06 -21.77 40.97
CA ILE A 34 52.48 -22.92 40.18
C ILE A 34 53.60 -22.43 39.24
N GLY A 35 54.85 -22.76 39.56
CA GLY A 35 56.01 -22.41 38.73
C GLY A 35 55.97 -23.11 37.37
N ALA A 36 56.78 -22.65 36.40
CA ALA A 36 56.72 -23.13 35.01
C ALA A 36 56.87 -24.66 34.87
N ASN A 37 57.63 -25.29 35.78
CA ASN A 37 57.84 -26.75 35.84
C ASN A 37 56.96 -27.44 36.91
N GLY A 38 56.14 -26.68 37.62
CA GLY A 38 55.25 -27.17 38.66
C GLY A 38 53.98 -27.80 38.09
N THR A 39 53.45 -28.79 38.79
CA THR A 39 52.12 -29.35 38.52
C THR A 39 51.32 -29.40 39.81
N LEU A 40 50.17 -28.77 39.85
CA LEU A 40 49.17 -28.98 40.91
C LEU A 40 48.07 -29.87 40.35
N ASN A 41 47.94 -31.09 40.88
CA ASN A 41 46.84 -31.98 40.61
C ASN A 41 45.87 -31.96 41.79
N ALA A 42 44.71 -31.35 41.62
CA ALA A 42 43.70 -31.27 42.67
C ALA A 42 42.98 -32.61 42.91
N ALA A 43 43.04 -33.56 41.97
CA ALA A 43 42.38 -34.87 42.08
C ALA A 43 40.88 -34.79 42.46
N GLY A 44 40.21 -33.68 42.12
CA GLY A 44 38.80 -33.42 42.45
C GLY A 44 38.55 -32.80 43.82
N TYR A 45 39.58 -32.62 44.65
CA TYR A 45 39.46 -31.98 45.96
C TYR A 45 39.40 -30.46 45.87
N ALA A 46 38.49 -29.86 46.64
CA ALA A 46 38.28 -28.41 46.66
C ALA A 46 39.47 -27.65 47.24
N ILE A 47 39.74 -26.46 46.68
CA ILE A 47 40.80 -25.55 47.13
C ILE A 47 40.16 -24.22 47.52
N SER A 48 40.34 -23.79 48.76
CA SER A 48 39.98 -22.43 49.19
C SER A 48 41.25 -21.63 49.47
N LEU A 49 41.35 -20.38 49.01
CA LEU A 49 42.52 -19.54 49.29
C LEU A 49 42.20 -18.05 49.51
N ASP A 50 42.92 -17.41 50.43
CA ASP A 50 42.82 -15.96 50.72
C ASP A 50 43.95 -15.11 50.09
N GLY A 51 45.01 -15.75 49.58
CA GLY A 51 46.14 -15.11 48.91
C GLY A 51 46.05 -15.18 47.39
N ASN A 52 47.04 -14.62 46.71
CA ASN A 52 47.06 -14.50 45.26
C ASN A 52 47.25 -15.87 44.58
N TRP A 53 46.64 -16.05 43.41
CA TRP A 53 46.84 -17.23 42.55
C TRP A 53 47.70 -16.85 41.35
N SER A 54 48.76 -17.60 41.08
CA SER A 54 49.59 -17.45 39.87
C SER A 54 49.96 -18.82 39.29
N ASN A 55 49.68 -19.04 38.00
CA ASN A 55 49.94 -20.32 37.36
C ASN A 55 50.78 -20.19 36.07
N SER A 56 52.08 -20.39 36.19
CA SER A 56 52.98 -20.55 35.03
C SER A 56 53.16 -22.02 34.60
N GLY A 57 52.80 -23.00 35.45
CA GLY A 57 52.94 -24.44 35.19
C GLY A 57 51.65 -25.15 34.76
N THR A 58 51.35 -26.31 35.35
CA THR A 58 50.13 -27.11 35.03
C THR A 58 49.23 -27.24 36.25
N PHE A 59 47.95 -26.90 36.11
CA PHE A 59 46.89 -27.14 37.06
C PHE A 59 45.90 -28.18 36.49
N ASN A 60 45.86 -29.36 37.09
CA ASN A 60 44.89 -30.39 36.78
C ASN A 60 43.76 -30.30 37.81
N HIS A 61 42.64 -29.67 37.45
CA HIS A 61 41.51 -29.43 38.34
C HIS A 61 40.83 -30.73 38.81
N GLY A 62 40.79 -31.80 38.00
CA GLY A 62 40.16 -33.07 38.38
C GLY A 62 38.67 -32.94 38.74
N ASN A 63 37.99 -31.98 38.11
CA ASN A 63 36.62 -31.53 38.41
C ASN A 63 36.42 -30.90 39.80
N ASN A 64 37.43 -30.23 40.34
CA ASN A 64 37.34 -29.58 41.64
C ASN A 64 36.70 -28.18 41.62
N THR A 65 36.42 -27.66 42.82
CA THR A 65 36.06 -26.26 43.05
C THR A 65 37.26 -25.47 43.59
N VAL A 66 37.49 -24.29 43.03
CA VAL A 66 38.46 -23.31 43.56
C VAL A 66 37.72 -22.08 44.09
N THR A 67 37.90 -21.76 45.37
CA THR A 67 37.22 -20.68 46.09
C THR A 67 38.19 -19.58 46.53
N PHE A 68 37.97 -18.35 46.05
CA PHE A 68 38.72 -17.16 46.43
C PHE A 68 38.04 -16.45 47.62
N THR A 69 38.73 -16.36 48.76
CA THR A 69 38.13 -16.00 50.07
C THR A 69 38.76 -14.79 50.75
N LYS A 70 39.54 -13.95 50.06
CA LYS A 70 40.20 -12.81 50.72
C LYS A 70 39.20 -11.88 51.42
N ALA A 71 39.37 -11.68 52.72
CA ALA A 71 38.44 -10.91 53.53
C ALA A 71 38.49 -9.39 53.27
N ALA A 72 39.66 -8.85 52.93
CA ALA A 72 39.86 -7.43 52.65
C ALA A 72 41.08 -7.19 51.75
N GLY A 73 41.05 -6.09 50.99
CA GLY A 73 42.10 -5.72 50.03
C GLY A 73 42.05 -6.57 48.74
N THR A 74 43.03 -6.40 47.87
CA THR A 74 43.06 -7.03 46.53
C THR A 74 43.69 -8.43 46.57
N GLN A 75 42.98 -9.43 46.06
CA GLN A 75 43.44 -10.77 45.73
C GLN A 75 43.69 -10.82 44.23
N THR A 76 44.93 -11.00 43.79
CA THR A 76 45.25 -11.07 42.37
C THR A 76 45.13 -12.50 41.85
N LEU A 77 44.64 -12.63 40.61
CA LEU A 77 44.45 -13.89 39.92
C LEU A 77 45.14 -13.88 38.56
N ASP A 78 46.14 -14.74 38.40
CA ASP A 78 46.72 -15.11 37.12
C ASP A 78 46.53 -16.61 36.85
N SER A 79 45.53 -16.94 36.01
CA SER A 79 45.16 -18.31 35.61
C SER A 79 46.26 -19.03 34.84
N GLY A 80 47.18 -18.29 34.20
CA GLY A 80 48.16 -18.84 33.27
C GLY A 80 47.67 -19.08 31.84
N GLY A 81 46.41 -18.73 31.53
CA GLY A 81 45.81 -18.84 30.19
C GLY A 81 44.51 -19.63 30.17
N THR A 82 44.05 -19.96 28.96
CA THR A 82 42.81 -20.73 28.72
C THR A 82 43.06 -22.13 28.17
N GLY A 83 44.33 -22.49 27.95
CA GLY A 83 44.74 -23.81 27.47
C GLY A 83 44.64 -24.92 28.52
N ALA A 84 44.87 -26.16 28.10
CA ALA A 84 44.93 -27.30 28.99
C ALA A 84 45.94 -27.06 30.13
N GLY A 85 45.56 -27.44 31.36
CA GLY A 85 46.38 -27.19 32.54
C GLY A 85 46.26 -25.76 33.11
N LYS A 86 45.41 -24.90 32.54
CA LYS A 86 45.21 -23.51 33.00
C LYS A 86 43.78 -23.21 33.43
N THR A 87 42.85 -24.10 33.10
CA THR A 87 41.41 -23.92 33.34
C THR A 87 41.03 -24.23 34.77
N PHE A 88 39.99 -23.55 35.25
CA PHE A 88 39.25 -23.94 36.45
C PHE A 88 38.08 -24.83 36.03
N TYR A 89 37.61 -25.72 36.91
CA TYR A 89 36.35 -26.44 36.67
C TYR A 89 35.19 -25.64 37.28
N ASP A 90 35.06 -25.64 38.61
CA ASP A 90 34.20 -24.69 39.31
C ASP A 90 35.01 -23.55 39.91
N PHE A 91 34.58 -22.31 39.63
CA PHE A 91 35.20 -21.08 40.11
C PHE A 91 34.25 -20.36 41.07
N VAL A 92 34.67 -20.17 42.33
CA VAL A 92 33.85 -19.50 43.33
C VAL A 92 34.57 -18.27 43.90
N PHE A 93 33.88 -17.14 43.93
CA PHE A 93 34.31 -15.94 44.66
C PHE A 93 33.42 -15.75 45.89
N SER A 94 34.02 -15.76 47.09
CA SER A 94 33.29 -15.61 48.37
C SER A 94 33.94 -14.62 49.33
N GLY A 95 35.14 -14.11 49.01
CA GLY A 95 35.84 -13.14 49.84
C GLY A 95 35.19 -11.76 49.79
N ALA A 96 35.16 -11.05 50.92
CA ALA A 96 34.65 -9.67 51.00
C ALA A 96 35.61 -8.61 50.42
N GLY A 97 36.86 -8.99 50.08
CA GLY A 97 37.84 -8.14 49.41
C GLY A 97 37.60 -7.97 47.90
N THR A 98 38.61 -7.49 47.18
CA THR A 98 38.56 -7.36 45.72
C THR A 98 39.25 -8.54 45.06
N LEU A 99 38.60 -9.28 44.16
CA LEU A 99 39.23 -10.25 43.28
C LEU A 99 39.56 -9.58 41.94
N GLN A 100 40.84 -9.55 41.58
CA GLN A 100 41.34 -8.83 40.41
C GLN A 100 42.12 -9.80 39.49
N PRO A 101 41.58 -10.20 38.34
CA PRO A 101 42.37 -10.89 37.33
C PRO A 101 43.44 -9.96 36.73
N VAL A 102 44.65 -10.47 36.50
CA VAL A 102 45.82 -9.62 36.15
C VAL A 102 46.46 -9.92 34.80
N THR A 103 47.05 -11.09 34.56
CA THR A 103 47.96 -11.29 33.42
C THR A 103 47.32 -12.08 32.27
N ASN A 104 46.56 -13.14 32.59
CA ASN A 104 46.00 -14.04 31.59
C ASN A 104 44.47 -14.10 31.62
N HIS A 105 43.87 -14.51 30.51
CA HIS A 105 42.43 -14.77 30.39
C HIS A 105 41.99 -15.98 31.23
N ILE A 106 40.73 -16.00 31.65
CA ILE A 106 40.18 -17.05 32.52
C ILE A 106 39.30 -17.99 31.69
N LYS A 107 39.44 -19.29 31.91
CA LYS A 107 38.49 -20.29 31.41
C LYS A 107 37.99 -21.18 32.54
N VAL A 108 36.68 -21.39 32.55
CA VAL A 108 35.93 -22.18 33.52
C VAL A 108 35.16 -23.27 32.78
N ASP A 109 35.54 -24.53 33.01
CA ASP A 109 35.01 -25.71 32.32
C ASP A 109 33.69 -26.23 32.92
N HIS A 110 33.17 -25.56 33.95
CA HIS A 110 31.83 -25.77 34.51
C HIS A 110 31.28 -24.41 35.00
N ASN A 111 31.00 -24.23 36.29
CA ASN A 111 30.27 -23.06 36.78
C ASN A 111 31.18 -21.96 37.35
N LEU A 112 30.78 -20.71 37.15
CA LEU A 112 31.35 -19.54 37.82
C LEU A 112 30.30 -18.95 38.76
N THR A 113 30.65 -18.85 40.05
CA THR A 113 29.72 -18.38 41.09
C THR A 113 30.36 -17.28 41.93
N PHE A 114 29.74 -16.11 41.97
CA PHE A 114 30.09 -15.05 42.91
C PHE A 114 29.03 -14.99 44.00
N ASN A 115 29.38 -15.45 45.21
CA ASN A 115 28.43 -15.64 46.29
C ASN A 115 27.93 -14.31 46.87
N ALA A 116 26.72 -14.36 47.43
CA ALA A 116 26.18 -13.29 48.26
C ALA A 116 27.17 -12.93 49.39
N GLY A 117 27.45 -11.63 49.53
CA GLY A 117 28.42 -11.12 50.50
C GLY A 117 29.88 -11.07 50.01
N ALA A 118 30.18 -11.59 48.82
CA ALA A 118 31.49 -11.37 48.19
C ALA A 118 31.66 -9.90 47.76
N GLY A 119 32.91 -9.44 47.73
CA GLY A 119 33.28 -8.06 47.45
C GLY A 119 33.25 -7.73 45.95
N ALA A 120 34.23 -6.95 45.50
CA ALA A 120 34.31 -6.51 44.10
C ALA A 120 35.08 -7.51 43.23
N PHE A 121 34.50 -7.91 42.10
CA PHE A 121 35.25 -8.51 41.01
C PHE A 121 35.69 -7.40 40.04
N ASP A 122 36.97 -7.05 40.04
CA ASP A 122 37.53 -5.92 39.26
C ASP A 122 38.26 -6.43 38.03
N ASN A 123 37.56 -6.53 36.90
CA ASN A 123 38.18 -6.76 35.60
C ASN A 123 38.35 -5.48 34.77
N ALA A 124 37.91 -4.31 35.27
CA ALA A 124 38.09 -3.03 34.58
C ALA A 124 39.56 -2.58 34.50
N THR A 125 40.40 -3.04 35.43
CA THR A 125 41.82 -2.68 35.44
C THR A 125 42.62 -3.39 34.34
N ASN A 126 42.17 -4.58 33.91
CA ASN A 126 43.01 -5.51 33.16
C ASN A 126 42.33 -6.16 31.94
N ASP A 127 41.02 -5.95 31.73
CA ASP A 127 40.28 -6.35 30.54
C ASP A 127 40.52 -7.80 30.11
N LYS A 128 40.34 -8.75 31.05
CA LYS A 128 40.54 -10.17 30.74
C LYS A 128 39.27 -10.77 30.17
N ALA A 129 39.41 -11.45 29.03
CA ALA A 129 38.37 -12.33 28.54
C ALA A 129 38.11 -13.47 29.55
N ILE A 130 36.85 -13.84 29.68
CA ILE A 130 36.38 -14.92 30.56
C ILE A 130 35.51 -15.85 29.73
N SER A 131 35.81 -17.14 29.72
CA SER A 131 34.99 -18.15 29.04
C SER A 131 34.47 -19.16 30.05
N VAL A 132 33.15 -19.35 30.11
CA VAL A 132 32.46 -20.26 31.03
C VAL A 132 31.59 -21.20 30.22
N THR A 133 31.82 -22.51 30.38
CA THR A 133 31.03 -23.52 29.64
C THR A 133 29.74 -23.93 30.37
N GLY A 134 29.70 -23.77 31.70
CA GLY A 134 28.50 -23.92 32.52
C GLY A 134 27.85 -22.58 32.84
N ASP A 135 27.15 -22.55 33.97
CA ASP A 135 26.34 -21.41 34.41
C ASP A 135 27.21 -20.34 35.08
N VAL A 136 26.82 -19.08 34.88
CA VAL A 136 27.34 -17.91 35.60
C VAL A 136 26.26 -17.42 36.55
N THR A 137 26.55 -17.39 37.84
CA THR A 137 25.65 -16.85 38.87
C THR A 137 26.41 -15.83 39.71
N MET A 138 25.91 -14.60 39.82
CA MET A 138 26.58 -13.51 40.53
C MET A 138 25.63 -12.75 41.46
N ASP A 139 25.94 -12.84 42.75
CA ASP A 139 25.20 -12.21 43.86
C ASP A 139 26.10 -11.27 44.71
N ASN A 140 27.26 -10.91 44.18
CA ASN A 140 28.26 -10.14 44.91
C ASN A 140 28.02 -8.62 44.84
N THR A 141 28.76 -7.86 45.65
CA THR A 141 28.53 -6.41 45.79
C THR A 141 28.83 -5.61 44.52
N ARG A 142 29.84 -5.99 43.73
CA ARG A 142 30.24 -5.26 42.53
C ARG A 142 30.91 -6.15 41.49
N VAL A 143 30.50 -6.03 40.23
CA VAL A 143 31.17 -6.65 39.08
C VAL A 143 31.57 -5.58 38.10
N ASP A 144 32.86 -5.54 37.77
CA ASP A 144 33.41 -4.77 36.66
C ASP A 144 33.79 -5.75 35.54
N MET A 145 33.16 -5.64 34.37
CA MET A 145 33.37 -6.59 33.27
C MET A 145 34.68 -6.34 32.49
N GLY A 146 35.20 -5.12 32.50
CA GLY A 146 36.31 -4.69 31.63
C GLY A 146 35.91 -4.61 30.15
N ASP A 147 36.88 -4.43 29.28
CA ASP A 147 36.65 -4.15 27.85
C ASP A 147 36.71 -5.41 26.96
N ALA A 148 36.99 -6.57 27.55
CA ALA A 148 37.09 -7.83 26.83
C ALA A 148 35.75 -8.58 26.71
N THR A 149 35.78 -9.68 25.96
CA THR A 149 34.62 -10.56 25.76
C THR A 149 34.49 -11.57 26.89
N TRP A 150 33.28 -11.68 27.45
CA TRP A 150 32.87 -12.78 28.31
C TRP A 150 31.99 -13.72 27.50
N THR A 151 32.32 -15.01 27.45
CA THR A 151 31.59 -16.02 26.69
C THR A 151 30.99 -17.04 27.64
N VAL A 152 29.67 -17.26 27.55
CA VAL A 152 28.94 -18.15 28.46
C VAL A 152 28.07 -19.12 27.67
N SER A 153 28.26 -20.41 27.91
CA SER A 153 27.48 -21.50 27.29
C SER A 153 26.37 -22.03 28.19
N GLY A 154 26.37 -21.67 29.48
CA GLY A 154 25.27 -21.92 30.41
C GLY A 154 24.32 -20.74 30.57
N ASN A 155 23.57 -20.75 31.66
CA ASN A 155 22.73 -19.64 32.09
C ASN A 155 23.59 -18.45 32.51
N TRP A 156 23.10 -17.24 32.25
CA TRP A 156 23.63 -16.03 32.84
C TRP A 156 22.63 -15.52 33.87
N ASP A 157 23.04 -15.46 35.14
CA ASP A 157 22.31 -14.82 36.20
C ASP A 157 23.20 -13.80 36.92
N SER A 158 22.92 -12.52 36.68
CA SER A 158 23.56 -11.41 37.38
C SER A 158 22.59 -10.62 38.25
N ALA A 159 21.38 -11.14 38.52
CA ALA A 159 20.34 -10.38 39.18
C ALA A 159 20.67 -10.00 40.63
N GLY A 160 21.55 -10.74 41.30
CA GLY A 160 21.99 -10.43 42.66
C GLY A 160 23.13 -9.42 42.75
N VAL A 161 23.71 -8.96 41.63
CA VAL A 161 24.81 -7.98 41.66
C VAL A 161 24.29 -6.59 42.06
N THR A 162 24.84 -6.02 43.12
CA THR A 162 24.41 -4.68 43.59
C THR A 162 24.90 -3.55 42.67
N THR A 163 26.17 -3.60 42.23
CA THR A 163 26.77 -2.60 41.33
C THR A 163 27.36 -3.29 40.11
N PHE A 164 26.84 -3.02 38.93
CA PHE A 164 27.29 -3.63 37.69
C PHE A 164 27.92 -2.59 36.75
N ASN A 165 29.22 -2.70 36.52
CA ASN A 165 29.96 -1.85 35.61
C ASN A 165 30.28 -2.62 34.33
N ARG A 166 29.55 -2.29 33.26
CA ARG A 166 29.68 -2.93 31.94
C ARG A 166 30.96 -2.59 31.17
N ASN A 167 31.62 -1.46 31.47
CA ASN A 167 32.78 -0.98 30.70
C ASN A 167 32.51 -0.97 29.17
N GLU A 168 33.51 -1.27 28.33
CA GLU A 168 33.35 -1.52 26.89
C GLU A 168 33.12 -3.01 26.56
N SER A 169 32.70 -3.83 27.54
CA SER A 169 32.60 -5.29 27.41
C SER A 169 31.71 -5.80 26.28
N THR A 170 31.97 -7.04 25.88
CA THR A 170 31.02 -7.85 25.10
C THR A 170 30.62 -9.10 25.87
N LEU A 171 29.32 -9.33 26.07
CA LEU A 171 28.80 -10.60 26.56
C LEU A 171 28.36 -11.47 25.37
N THR A 172 28.94 -12.66 25.23
CA THR A 172 28.56 -13.64 24.21
C THR A 172 27.84 -14.82 24.88
N LEU A 173 26.60 -15.07 24.48
CA LEU A 173 25.77 -16.17 24.94
C LEU A 173 25.62 -17.18 23.79
N ASN A 174 26.31 -18.32 23.90
CA ASN A 174 26.37 -19.34 22.84
C ASN A 174 25.73 -20.68 23.24
N GLY A 175 25.13 -20.75 24.42
CA GLY A 175 24.45 -21.92 24.92
C GLY A 175 23.10 -22.19 24.26
N THR A 176 22.69 -23.46 24.24
CA THR A 176 21.36 -23.88 23.80
C THR A 176 20.43 -24.00 25.01
N ASP A 177 19.22 -23.46 24.87
CA ASP A 177 18.10 -23.47 25.80
C ASP A 177 18.48 -22.88 27.16
N LYS A 178 19.10 -21.69 27.13
CA LYS A 178 19.61 -21.00 28.32
C LYS A 178 18.79 -19.78 28.68
N LEU A 179 18.87 -19.43 29.97
CA LEU A 179 18.23 -18.26 30.53
C LEU A 179 19.23 -17.12 30.68
N PHE A 180 18.81 -15.91 30.32
CA PHE A 180 19.54 -14.68 30.59
C PHE A 180 18.76 -13.80 31.57
N THR A 181 19.24 -13.75 32.80
CA THR A 181 18.62 -13.03 33.92
C THR A 181 19.54 -11.91 34.41
N ALA A 182 18.98 -10.73 34.58
CA ALA A 182 19.63 -9.56 35.15
C ALA A 182 18.60 -8.77 35.98
N THR A 183 18.97 -7.61 36.51
CA THR A 183 17.98 -6.66 37.02
C THR A 183 17.52 -5.74 35.90
N ALA A 184 16.29 -5.23 36.00
CA ALA A 184 15.72 -4.34 34.99
C ALA A 184 16.51 -3.02 34.81
N THR A 185 17.43 -2.67 35.72
CA THR A 185 18.28 -1.47 35.64
C THR A 185 19.69 -1.76 35.13
N MET A 186 20.09 -3.03 35.06
CA MET A 186 21.40 -3.43 34.54
C MET A 186 21.49 -3.15 33.04
N GLN A 187 22.63 -2.60 32.65
CA GLN A 187 22.93 -2.20 31.29
C GLN A 187 24.17 -2.93 30.83
N PHE A 188 24.06 -3.68 29.74
CA PHE A 188 25.18 -4.33 29.06
C PHE A 188 25.72 -3.40 27.98
N ARG A 189 27.02 -3.50 27.66
CA ARG A 189 27.59 -2.69 26.57
C ARG A 189 27.32 -3.34 25.23
N HIS A 190 28.00 -4.43 24.90
CA HIS A 190 27.71 -5.23 23.72
C HIS A 190 27.18 -6.61 24.11
N ILE A 191 26.24 -7.16 23.34
CA ILE A 191 25.77 -8.53 23.49
C ILE A 191 25.83 -9.24 22.14
N ASN A 192 26.37 -10.46 22.13
CA ASN A 192 26.27 -11.40 21.04
C ASN A 192 25.44 -12.61 21.49
N VAL A 193 24.36 -12.92 20.77
CA VAL A 193 23.57 -14.13 20.99
C VAL A 193 23.81 -15.08 19.83
N GLU A 194 24.58 -16.12 20.08
CA GLU A 194 24.92 -17.16 19.10
C GLU A 194 24.11 -18.45 19.35
N GLY A 195 23.63 -18.65 20.57
CA GLY A 195 22.85 -19.82 20.99
C GLY A 195 21.34 -19.58 21.01
N THR A 196 20.57 -20.42 21.73
CA THR A 196 19.12 -20.25 21.94
C THR A 196 18.86 -19.79 23.36
N ILE A 197 18.55 -18.50 23.51
CA ILE A 197 18.48 -17.80 24.79
C ILE A 197 17.06 -17.27 25.01
N SER A 198 16.47 -17.59 26.15
CA SER A 198 15.28 -16.90 26.64
C SER A 198 15.68 -15.86 27.67
N ILE A 199 15.12 -14.65 27.59
CA ILE A 199 15.35 -13.65 28.64
C ILE A 199 14.47 -13.97 29.87
N GLY A 200 15.06 -13.91 31.06
CA GLY A 200 14.40 -14.13 32.35
C GLY A 200 13.96 -12.84 33.05
N SER A 201 14.37 -11.68 32.52
CA SER A 201 14.08 -10.34 33.02
C SER A 201 14.12 -9.34 31.86
N ASP A 202 13.79 -8.08 32.13
CA ASP A 202 14.11 -7.00 31.19
C ASP A 202 15.63 -6.89 31.02
N ILE A 203 16.08 -6.79 29.78
CA ILE A 203 17.50 -6.69 29.40
C ILE A 203 17.73 -5.34 28.72
N GLN A 204 18.72 -4.56 29.18
CA GLN A 204 19.10 -3.29 28.57
C GLN A 204 20.49 -3.33 27.96
N ILE A 205 20.64 -2.79 26.74
CA ILE A 205 21.87 -2.78 25.95
C ILE A 205 22.17 -1.36 25.50
N LYS A 206 23.43 -0.95 25.65
CA LYS A 206 23.91 0.41 25.36
C LYS A 206 24.73 0.53 24.07
N GLY A 207 25.28 -0.57 23.58
CA GLY A 207 26.11 -0.64 22.39
C GLY A 207 25.45 -1.47 21.32
N ILE A 208 26.10 -2.58 20.95
CA ILE A 208 25.71 -3.41 19.82
C ILE A 208 25.06 -4.69 20.34
N ALA A 209 23.87 -5.01 19.84
CA ALA A 209 23.23 -6.32 20.00
C ALA A 209 23.34 -7.08 18.67
N THR A 210 24.14 -8.15 18.63
CA THR A 210 24.26 -9.04 17.48
C THR A 210 23.54 -10.35 17.79
N VAL A 211 22.54 -10.70 16.99
CA VAL A 211 21.78 -11.95 17.12
C VAL A 211 22.07 -12.83 15.91
N SER A 212 22.72 -13.95 16.15
CA SER A 212 22.98 -15.01 15.16
C SER A 212 22.37 -16.37 15.53
N GLY A 213 21.91 -16.52 16.78
CA GLY A 213 21.06 -17.61 17.24
C GLY A 213 19.62 -17.12 17.50
N ILE A 214 18.99 -17.53 18.59
CA ILE A 214 17.60 -17.20 18.92
C ILE A 214 17.54 -16.44 20.24
N VAL A 215 16.85 -15.31 20.25
CA VAL A 215 16.38 -14.60 21.45
C VAL A 215 14.87 -14.81 21.56
N THR A 216 14.43 -15.51 22.60
CA THR A 216 13.02 -15.67 22.95
C THR A 216 12.64 -14.70 24.05
N ILE A 217 11.62 -13.88 23.79
CA ILE A 217 11.12 -12.85 24.71
C ILE A 217 9.76 -13.31 25.28
N PRO A 218 9.69 -13.76 26.54
CA PRO A 218 8.43 -14.10 27.20
C PRO A 218 7.48 -12.90 27.33
N SER A 219 6.19 -13.19 27.51
CA SER A 219 5.16 -12.18 27.73
C SER A 219 5.52 -11.24 28.89
N GLY A 220 5.41 -9.94 28.66
CA GLY A 220 5.64 -8.90 29.68
C GLY A 220 7.10 -8.52 29.91
N LEU A 221 8.06 -9.15 29.21
CA LEU A 221 9.48 -8.79 29.29
C LEU A 221 9.94 -7.99 28.06
N ALA A 222 11.01 -7.21 28.23
CA ALA A 222 11.57 -6.35 27.19
C ALA A 222 13.05 -6.64 26.89
N PHE A 223 13.37 -6.77 25.60
CA PHE A 223 14.74 -6.68 25.08
C PHE A 223 14.99 -5.26 24.56
N THR A 224 15.81 -4.49 25.29
CA THR A 224 15.87 -3.04 25.16
C THR A 224 17.24 -2.54 24.69
N LEU A 225 17.26 -1.71 23.65
CA LEU A 225 18.42 -0.89 23.25
C LEU A 225 18.12 0.57 23.60
N ASN A 226 18.84 1.16 24.57
CA ASN A 226 18.44 2.43 25.19
C ASN A 226 19.46 3.57 25.15
N THR A 227 20.21 3.71 24.07
CA THR A 227 21.12 4.84 23.82
C THR A 227 21.07 5.31 22.38
N SER A 228 21.31 6.61 22.20
CA SER A 228 21.70 7.18 20.92
C SER A 228 22.92 6.44 20.40
N ASN A 229 22.79 5.84 19.21
CA ASN A 229 23.79 5.04 18.50
C ASN A 229 23.94 3.59 18.97
N ALA A 230 23.02 3.06 19.79
CA ALA A 230 22.95 1.61 19.94
C ALA A 230 22.56 0.96 18.61
N GLU A 231 23.11 -0.22 18.34
CA GLU A 231 23.00 -0.89 17.05
C GLU A 231 22.38 -2.28 17.23
N LEU A 232 21.39 -2.60 16.41
CA LEU A 232 20.82 -3.95 16.32
C LEU A 232 21.25 -4.61 15.01
N LYS A 233 21.80 -5.82 15.12
CA LYS A 233 22.15 -6.68 13.99
C LYS A 233 21.52 -8.04 14.19
N ILE A 234 20.71 -8.47 13.22
CA ILE A 234 20.14 -9.81 13.18
C ILE A 234 20.63 -10.43 11.88
N THR A 235 21.49 -11.43 12.00
CA THR A 235 22.10 -12.11 10.86
C THR A 235 21.11 -13.10 10.25
N GLU A 236 21.47 -13.72 9.12
CA GLU A 236 20.61 -14.67 8.38
C GLU A 236 20.02 -15.79 9.26
N ASN A 237 20.79 -16.27 10.26
CA ASN A 237 20.33 -17.29 11.21
C ASN A 237 19.75 -16.72 12.51
N GLY A 238 19.86 -15.39 12.69
CA GLY A 238 19.40 -14.68 13.87
C GLY A 238 17.88 -14.64 13.96
N GLN A 239 17.34 -14.81 15.17
CA GLN A 239 15.92 -14.70 15.44
C GLN A 239 15.67 -13.92 16.73
N ILE A 240 14.77 -12.94 16.69
CA ILE A 240 14.17 -12.33 17.87
C ILE A 240 12.67 -12.61 17.82
N VAL A 241 12.17 -13.43 18.73
CA VAL A 241 10.80 -13.95 18.70
C VAL A 241 10.16 -13.95 20.09
N GLY A 242 8.84 -14.05 20.16
CA GLY A 242 8.11 -14.29 21.41
C GLY A 242 7.02 -13.26 21.67
N GLN A 243 6.37 -13.37 22.84
CA GLN A 243 5.20 -12.57 23.20
C GLN A 243 5.55 -11.27 23.96
N GLY A 244 6.82 -10.97 24.15
CA GLY A 244 7.27 -9.74 24.79
C GLY A 244 7.60 -8.62 23.80
N PHE A 245 8.37 -7.65 24.29
CA PHE A 245 8.64 -6.40 23.61
C PHE A 245 10.10 -6.28 23.16
N VAL A 246 10.33 -5.64 22.02
CA VAL A 246 11.64 -5.06 21.67
C VAL A 246 11.53 -3.56 21.80
N TRP A 247 12.35 -2.95 22.68
CA TRP A 247 12.35 -1.50 22.90
C TRP A 247 13.56 -0.86 22.26
N LEU A 248 13.34 0.09 21.36
CA LEU A 248 14.37 0.83 20.65
C LEU A 248 14.24 2.32 21.04
N SER A 249 15.23 2.86 21.75
CA SER A 249 15.22 4.28 22.14
C SER A 249 15.82 5.20 21.07
N ASP A 250 15.97 6.48 21.43
CA ASP A 250 16.46 7.54 20.54
C ASP A 250 17.74 7.17 19.83
N GLY A 251 17.75 7.28 18.51
CA GLY A 251 18.94 7.14 17.69
C GLY A 251 19.47 5.70 17.61
N VAL A 252 18.65 4.71 17.94
CA VAL A 252 18.98 3.31 17.62
C VAL A 252 19.00 3.14 16.10
N VAL A 253 19.94 2.33 15.62
CA VAL A 253 20.05 2.00 14.20
C VAL A 253 19.96 0.48 14.04
N VAL A 254 19.03 0.02 13.20
CA VAL A 254 19.02 -1.38 12.74
C VAL A 254 19.83 -1.43 11.45
N THR A 255 21.07 -1.91 11.54
CA THR A 255 22.00 -1.93 10.39
C THR A 255 21.97 -3.24 9.61
N GLN A 256 21.43 -4.30 10.20
CA GLN A 256 21.30 -5.61 9.57
C GLN A 256 20.05 -6.33 10.08
N GLN A 257 19.23 -6.85 9.17
CA GLN A 257 18.03 -7.62 9.46
C GLN A 257 17.82 -8.67 8.37
N ASP A 258 18.66 -9.70 8.40
CA ASP A 258 18.67 -10.80 7.42
C ASP A 258 17.89 -12.03 7.92
N GLY A 259 17.57 -12.07 9.22
CA GLY A 259 16.90 -13.18 9.89
C GLY A 259 15.44 -12.86 10.27
N ILE A 260 14.95 -13.49 11.35
CA ILE A 260 13.56 -13.34 11.81
C ILE A 260 13.49 -12.29 12.92
N PHE A 261 12.65 -11.28 12.74
CA PHE A 261 12.24 -10.37 13.81
C PHE A 261 10.73 -10.47 13.95
N ASN A 262 10.24 -11.06 15.04
CA ASN A 262 8.82 -11.24 15.30
C ASN A 262 8.52 -11.26 16.81
N PRO A 263 8.79 -10.16 17.54
CA PRO A 263 8.26 -9.98 18.89
C PRO A 263 6.74 -9.76 18.83
N SER A 264 6.06 -9.67 19.98
CA SER A 264 4.66 -9.23 20.00
C SER A 264 4.55 -7.78 19.54
N THR A 265 5.43 -6.93 20.07
CA THR A 265 5.45 -5.52 19.72
C THR A 265 6.88 -4.97 19.75
N ALA A 266 7.26 -4.25 18.71
CA ALA A 266 8.42 -3.37 18.71
C ALA A 266 7.99 -1.95 19.09
N VAL A 267 8.63 -1.39 20.11
CA VAL A 267 8.35 -0.05 20.62
C VAL A 267 9.53 0.84 20.32
N VAL A 268 9.33 1.85 19.49
CA VAL A 268 10.31 2.91 19.22
C VAL A 268 9.89 4.13 20.02
N THR A 269 10.68 4.53 21.02
CA THR A 269 10.29 5.63 21.92
C THR A 269 10.71 7.02 21.45
N ARG A 270 11.49 7.11 20.35
CA ARG A 270 12.03 8.34 19.75
C ARG A 270 12.49 8.12 18.29
N GLY A 271 13.57 8.76 17.80
CA GLY A 271 14.02 8.60 16.41
C GLY A 271 14.74 7.26 16.17
N ILE A 272 14.68 6.75 14.94
CA ILE A 272 15.26 5.45 14.54
C ILE A 272 15.62 5.45 13.05
N THR A 273 16.57 4.59 12.67
CA THR A 273 16.82 4.21 11.27
C THR A 273 16.69 2.70 11.11
N LEU A 274 15.88 2.27 10.14
CA LEU A 274 15.67 0.86 9.79
C LEU A 274 16.26 0.55 8.41
N VAL A 275 17.05 -0.52 8.31
CA VAL A 275 17.44 -1.08 7.01
C VAL A 275 16.24 -1.74 6.30
N GLY A 276 16.26 -1.78 4.98
CA GLY A 276 15.28 -2.51 4.17
C GLY A 276 15.27 -3.99 4.51
N ALA A 277 14.17 -4.46 5.09
CA ALA A 277 13.94 -5.84 5.48
C ALA A 277 12.48 -6.08 5.87
N THR A 278 12.18 -7.29 6.36
CA THR A 278 10.87 -7.63 6.94
C THR A 278 10.91 -7.56 8.46
N TYR A 279 9.91 -6.90 9.02
CA TYR A 279 9.73 -6.69 10.45
C TYR A 279 8.36 -7.24 10.90
N GLY A 280 8.42 -8.23 11.79
CA GLY A 280 7.29 -8.85 12.46
C GLY A 280 6.82 -8.12 13.71
N GLY A 281 5.70 -8.61 14.24
CA GLY A 281 4.99 -8.00 15.36
C GLY A 281 4.33 -6.67 15.01
N ASP A 282 3.59 -6.14 15.98
CA ASP A 282 3.09 -4.76 15.90
C ASP A 282 4.22 -3.77 16.13
N TRP A 283 4.12 -2.59 15.52
CA TRP A 283 5.09 -1.52 15.68
C TRP A 283 4.43 -0.28 16.25
N THR A 284 4.96 0.20 17.37
CA THR A 284 4.54 1.47 17.97
C THR A 284 5.71 2.43 17.96
N PHE A 285 5.60 3.47 17.15
CA PHE A 285 6.49 4.62 17.15
C PHE A 285 5.87 5.72 18.00
N PHE A 286 6.59 6.16 19.01
CA PHE A 286 6.10 7.08 20.02
C PHE A 286 7.09 8.22 20.18
N HIS A 287 6.62 9.46 20.17
CA HIS A 287 7.44 10.63 20.44
C HIS A 287 6.81 11.49 21.54
N SER A 288 7.55 11.75 22.64
CA SER A 288 7.03 12.51 23.79
C SER A 288 7.99 13.59 24.31
N THR A 289 9.00 13.99 23.54
CA THR A 289 10.07 14.87 24.03
C THR A 289 10.16 16.17 23.24
N THR A 290 10.76 17.22 23.81
CA THR A 290 10.81 18.54 23.17
C THR A 290 11.82 18.68 22.03
N SER A 291 12.69 17.68 21.81
CA SER A 291 13.64 17.70 20.70
C SER A 291 13.09 16.93 19.52
N ASP A 292 13.26 17.47 18.32
CA ASP A 292 12.83 16.83 17.08
C ASP A 292 13.39 15.42 16.93
N LYS A 293 12.58 14.54 16.36
CA LYS A 293 12.92 13.15 16.09
C LYS A 293 12.58 12.76 14.67
N THR A 294 13.35 11.80 14.19
CA THR A 294 13.27 11.33 12.82
C THR A 294 13.09 9.83 12.79
N ILE A 295 12.12 9.36 12.03
CA ILE A 295 12.01 7.97 11.59
C ILE A 295 12.56 7.92 10.17
N THR A 296 13.56 7.09 9.94
CA THR A 296 14.14 6.86 8.60
C THR A 296 13.92 5.42 8.19
N PHE A 297 13.19 5.22 7.10
CA PHE A 297 12.98 3.91 6.50
C PHE A 297 13.93 3.71 5.33
N GLY A 298 14.66 2.59 5.35
CA GLY A 298 15.71 2.30 4.39
C GLY A 298 17.03 3.01 4.71
N THR A 299 18.11 2.47 4.15
CA THR A 299 19.47 3.03 4.24
C THR A 299 20.13 3.27 2.88
N ALA A 300 19.44 2.88 1.80
CA ALA A 300 19.85 3.10 0.41
C ALA A 300 18.63 3.26 -0.49
N ALA A 301 18.84 3.82 -1.68
CA ALA A 301 17.79 4.13 -2.64
C ALA A 301 16.93 2.90 -3.01
N GLY A 302 15.60 3.03 -2.91
CA GLY A 302 14.64 2.01 -3.37
C GLY A 302 14.59 0.73 -2.54
N GLN A 303 15.18 0.70 -1.34
CA GLN A 303 15.04 -0.44 -0.44
C GLN A 303 13.58 -0.66 -0.04
N THR A 304 13.20 -1.92 0.18
CA THR A 304 11.85 -2.27 0.65
C THR A 304 11.86 -2.50 2.16
N VAL A 305 10.94 -1.87 2.88
CA VAL A 305 10.70 -2.06 4.33
C VAL A 305 9.30 -2.61 4.50
N ILE A 306 9.19 -3.81 5.08
CA ILE A 306 7.92 -4.53 5.22
C ILE A 306 7.57 -4.63 6.71
N PHE A 307 6.37 -4.19 7.08
CA PHE A 307 5.75 -4.43 8.38
C PHE A 307 4.64 -5.45 8.21
N THR A 308 4.76 -6.57 8.92
CA THR A 308 3.74 -7.65 8.84
C THR A 308 2.61 -7.46 9.85
N GLY A 309 2.86 -6.83 10.99
CA GLY A 309 1.85 -6.42 11.96
C GLY A 309 1.35 -4.97 11.75
N SER A 310 0.53 -4.49 12.67
CA SER A 310 -0.01 -3.12 12.60
C SER A 310 1.02 -2.09 13.03
N VAL A 311 1.02 -0.93 12.36
CA VAL A 311 1.94 0.18 12.62
C VAL A 311 1.18 1.37 13.18
N THR A 312 1.55 1.81 14.38
CA THR A 312 1.06 3.04 15.00
C THR A 312 2.21 4.04 15.14
N ILE A 313 2.02 5.27 14.68
CA ILE A 313 2.97 6.38 14.83
C ILE A 313 2.27 7.51 15.56
N ASN A 314 2.79 7.89 16.74
CA ASN A 314 2.17 8.87 17.60
C ASN A 314 3.14 9.97 18.02
N ASN A 315 2.76 11.23 17.80
CA ASN A 315 3.41 12.40 18.39
C ASN A 315 2.59 12.97 19.57
N ASN A 316 3.08 12.65 20.77
CA ASN A 316 2.56 13.11 22.06
C ASN A 316 3.26 14.35 22.62
N ASN A 317 4.08 15.06 21.83
CA ASN A 317 4.75 16.28 22.27
C ASN A 317 4.41 17.49 21.39
N ALA A 318 3.82 18.53 21.98
CA ALA A 318 3.43 19.74 21.25
C ALA A 318 4.61 20.58 20.72
N SER A 319 5.84 20.38 21.22
CA SER A 319 7.00 21.19 20.87
C SER A 319 8.04 20.47 20.00
N GLY A 320 8.11 19.14 20.07
CA GLY A 320 9.03 18.34 19.25
C GLY A 320 8.35 17.86 17.97
N ALA A 321 8.98 18.11 16.81
CA ALA A 321 8.51 17.55 15.56
C ALA A 321 8.84 16.04 15.47
N TYR A 322 7.91 15.26 14.92
CA TYR A 322 8.19 13.87 14.56
C TYR A 322 8.14 13.70 13.05
N THR A 323 9.32 13.56 12.43
CA THR A 323 9.46 13.55 10.97
C THR A 323 9.71 12.14 10.45
N ILE A 324 8.88 11.69 9.52
CA ILE A 324 9.07 10.47 8.75
C ILE A 324 9.77 10.86 7.45
N VAL A 325 10.97 10.32 7.23
CA VAL A 325 11.84 10.71 6.12
C VAL A 325 11.83 9.67 5.01
N ASN A 326 10.93 9.84 4.04
CA ASN A 326 10.87 8.94 2.88
C ASN A 326 11.59 9.53 1.65
N GLY A 327 11.66 10.85 1.52
CA GLY A 327 12.31 11.50 0.36
C GLY A 327 13.83 11.36 0.27
N THR A 328 14.51 10.85 1.31
CA THR A 328 15.98 10.68 1.28
C THR A 328 16.41 9.42 0.54
N TYR A 329 15.76 8.29 0.83
CA TYR A 329 16.09 6.99 0.25
C TYR A 329 14.99 6.46 -0.67
N ASN A 330 13.83 7.13 -0.76
CA ASN A 330 12.70 6.71 -1.58
C ASN A 330 12.38 5.22 -1.38
N PRO A 331 12.16 4.76 -0.14
CA PRO A 331 11.92 3.35 0.13
C PRO A 331 10.57 2.91 -0.42
N ASN A 332 10.43 1.62 -0.72
CA ASN A 332 9.13 0.99 -0.88
C ASN A 332 8.65 0.51 0.50
N LEU A 333 7.58 1.10 1.02
CA LEU A 333 6.99 0.72 2.29
C LEU A 333 5.87 -0.28 2.03
N VAL A 334 5.85 -1.37 2.79
CA VAL A 334 4.76 -2.36 2.72
C VAL A 334 4.16 -2.50 4.11
N PHE A 335 2.87 -2.21 4.24
CA PHE A 335 2.09 -2.37 5.46
C PHE A 335 1.07 -3.47 5.26
N GLN A 336 1.30 -4.63 5.87
CA GLN A 336 0.35 -5.74 5.77
C GLN A 336 -0.78 -5.58 6.78
N GLY A 337 -0.51 -5.12 8.00
CA GLY A 337 -1.53 -4.78 9.00
C GLY A 337 -2.12 -3.37 8.83
N GLY A 338 -2.77 -2.87 9.88
CA GLY A 338 -3.26 -1.50 9.94
C GLY A 338 -2.14 -0.45 10.02
N LEU A 339 -2.43 0.77 9.59
CA LEU A 339 -1.54 1.92 9.72
C LEU A 339 -2.28 3.03 10.44
N THR A 340 -1.70 3.60 11.49
CA THR A 340 -2.32 4.73 12.18
C THR A 340 -1.31 5.80 12.55
N LEU A 341 -1.48 7.00 11.98
CA LEU A 341 -0.80 8.21 12.42
C LEU A 341 -1.69 8.96 13.41
N THR A 342 -1.13 9.35 14.56
CA THR A 342 -1.85 10.09 15.60
C THR A 342 -1.06 11.31 16.05
N GLU A 343 -1.62 12.49 15.82
CA GLU A 343 -1.06 13.77 16.24
C GLU A 343 -1.67 14.21 17.58
N SER A 344 -1.50 13.38 18.63
CA SER A 344 -2.20 13.58 19.92
C SER A 344 -1.86 14.91 20.60
N ALA A 345 -0.66 15.46 20.34
CA ALA A 345 -0.27 16.77 20.85
C ALA A 345 0.61 17.57 19.87
N GLY A 346 1.43 16.91 19.05
CA GLY A 346 2.31 17.55 18.06
C GLY A 346 2.10 17.00 16.66
N ALA A 347 2.54 17.75 15.66
CA ALA A 347 2.42 17.36 14.26
C ALA A 347 3.40 16.23 13.91
N ILE A 348 2.96 15.32 13.03
CA ILE A 348 3.81 14.37 12.33
C ILE A 348 4.09 14.99 10.96
N THR A 349 5.36 15.04 10.55
CA THR A 349 5.73 15.50 9.21
C THR A 349 6.08 14.30 8.33
N TRP A 350 5.35 14.10 7.23
CA TRP A 350 5.67 13.08 6.23
C TRP A 350 6.45 13.73 5.08
N THR A 351 7.73 13.39 4.91
CA THR A 351 8.48 13.85 3.73
C THR A 351 8.36 12.84 2.62
N LYS A 352 7.39 13.08 1.75
CA LYS A 352 7.13 12.29 0.55
C LYS A 352 8.39 12.09 -0.30
N GLY A 353 8.64 10.86 -0.71
CA GLY A 353 9.66 10.46 -1.68
C GLY A 353 9.10 10.06 -3.04
N SER A 354 9.87 9.26 -3.77
CA SER A 354 9.50 8.67 -5.08
C SER A 354 9.39 7.14 -5.02
N GLY A 355 9.31 6.58 -3.81
CA GLY A 355 9.06 5.16 -3.58
C GLY A 355 7.57 4.84 -3.68
N THR A 356 7.16 3.70 -3.13
CA THR A 356 5.75 3.28 -3.10
C THR A 356 5.31 2.97 -1.68
N ILE A 357 4.01 3.11 -1.41
CA ILE A 357 3.36 2.56 -0.21
C ILE A 357 2.42 1.46 -0.68
N THR A 358 2.70 0.22 -0.30
CA THR A 358 1.83 -0.93 -0.57
C THR A 358 1.07 -1.30 0.70
N LEU A 359 -0.26 -1.23 0.64
CA LEU A 359 -1.12 -1.86 1.64
C LEU A 359 -1.33 -3.32 1.22
N GLY A 360 -0.57 -4.20 1.86
CA GLY A 360 -0.49 -5.62 1.51
C GLY A 360 -1.48 -6.49 2.26
N ASN A 361 -1.53 -7.77 1.90
CA ASN A 361 -2.36 -8.78 2.56
C ASN A 361 -1.85 -9.10 3.97
N ASN A 362 -2.75 -9.07 4.96
CA ASN A 362 -2.56 -9.71 6.25
C ASN A 362 -3.63 -10.80 6.46
N PRO A 363 -3.27 -12.09 6.35
CA PRO A 363 -4.23 -13.20 6.33
C PRO A 363 -5.07 -13.37 7.61
N SER A 364 -4.86 -12.56 8.66
CA SER A 364 -5.62 -12.60 9.91
C SER A 364 -6.71 -11.54 10.07
N ASP A 365 -6.76 -10.47 9.27
CA ASP A 365 -7.33 -9.21 9.79
C ASP A 365 -8.60 -8.65 9.13
N GLY A 366 -9.11 -9.18 8.01
CA GLY A 366 -10.37 -8.68 7.46
C GLY A 366 -10.33 -7.16 7.19
N THR A 367 -11.09 -6.36 7.93
CA THR A 367 -11.05 -4.88 7.81
C THR A 367 -9.98 -4.26 8.70
N GLN A 368 -9.07 -3.52 8.07
CA GLN A 368 -7.93 -2.87 8.70
C GLN A 368 -8.04 -1.36 8.56
N THR A 369 -7.87 -0.64 9.67
CA THR A 369 -7.88 0.82 9.68
C THR A 369 -6.59 1.38 9.10
N ILE A 370 -6.74 2.34 8.19
CA ILE A 370 -5.67 3.09 7.57
C ILE A 370 -5.88 4.57 7.90
N ASN A 371 -4.86 5.17 8.50
CA ASN A 371 -4.83 6.58 8.84
C ASN A 371 -3.47 7.17 8.46
N PHE A 372 -3.45 8.08 7.48
CA PHE A 372 -2.23 8.76 7.03
C PHE A 372 -1.98 10.10 7.72
N GLY A 373 -2.87 10.57 8.60
CA GLY A 373 -2.92 11.89 9.20
C GLY A 373 -3.19 13.04 8.22
N ASP A 374 -4.06 12.89 7.22
CA ASP A 374 -4.33 13.89 6.17
C ASP A 374 -3.07 14.31 5.38
N LYS A 375 -2.14 13.36 5.17
CA LYS A 375 -0.84 13.64 4.55
C LYS A 375 -0.85 13.47 3.03
N ILE A 376 0.09 14.17 2.39
CA ILE A 376 0.46 13.94 1.00
C ILE A 376 1.54 12.86 0.99
N ILE A 377 1.23 11.73 0.36
CA ILE A 377 2.06 10.53 0.30
C ILE A 377 2.49 10.22 -1.14
N GLU A 378 3.45 9.31 -1.27
CA GLU A 378 3.92 8.72 -2.52
C GLU A 378 2.81 7.90 -3.22
N ASP A 379 3.15 7.20 -4.30
CA ASP A 379 2.24 6.26 -4.97
C ASP A 379 1.68 5.22 -3.98
N LEU A 380 0.35 5.06 -3.97
CA LEU A 380 -0.36 4.10 -3.15
C LEU A 380 -0.75 2.87 -3.97
N ILE A 381 -0.39 1.69 -3.47
CA ILE A 381 -0.71 0.39 -4.07
C ILE A 381 -1.53 -0.42 -3.08
N ILE A 382 -2.62 -1.02 -3.57
CA ILE A 382 -3.45 -1.96 -2.80
C ILE A 382 -3.23 -3.35 -3.39
N ASP A 383 -2.64 -4.22 -2.58
CA ASP A 383 -2.36 -5.62 -2.91
C ASP A 383 -2.73 -6.51 -1.71
N ALA A 384 -3.99 -6.40 -1.28
CA ALA A 384 -4.47 -6.93 -0.02
C ALA A 384 -5.55 -8.00 -0.24
N SER A 385 -5.23 -9.06 -1.00
CA SER A 385 -6.20 -10.10 -1.38
C SER A 385 -6.98 -10.66 -0.18
N GLY A 386 -8.29 -10.42 -0.15
CA GLY A 386 -9.21 -10.87 0.91
C GLY A 386 -9.44 -9.86 2.03
N ASP A 387 -8.67 -8.78 2.09
CA ASP A 387 -8.75 -7.75 3.11
C ASP A 387 -9.47 -6.49 2.62
N ILE A 388 -10.00 -5.74 3.59
CA ILE A 388 -10.53 -4.38 3.39
C ILE A 388 -9.56 -3.40 4.08
N LYS A 389 -8.93 -2.53 3.31
CA LYS A 389 -8.16 -1.39 3.78
C LYS A 389 -9.10 -0.20 3.88
N GLN A 390 -9.51 0.14 5.10
CA GLN A 390 -10.53 1.17 5.33
C GLN A 390 -9.87 2.47 5.79
N LEU A 391 -10.07 3.56 5.04
CA LEU A 391 -9.60 4.88 5.42
C LEU A 391 -10.35 5.38 6.67
N SER A 392 -9.64 6.13 7.51
CA SER A 392 -10.20 6.80 8.70
C SER A 392 -9.93 8.31 8.73
N ASP A 393 -9.22 8.81 7.73
CA ASP A 393 -8.84 10.19 7.48
C ASP A 393 -8.72 10.42 5.97
N GLY A 394 -8.53 11.68 5.55
CA GLY A 394 -8.26 11.98 4.15
C GLY A 394 -6.84 11.59 3.75
N VAL A 395 -6.59 11.43 2.46
CA VAL A 395 -5.25 11.21 1.94
C VAL A 395 -5.08 11.78 0.53
N THR A 396 -3.90 12.34 0.26
CA THR A 396 -3.50 12.72 -1.10
C THR A 396 -2.32 11.87 -1.55
N THR A 397 -2.42 11.18 -2.68
CA THR A 397 -1.36 10.32 -3.23
C THR A 397 -0.92 10.81 -4.62
N ASP A 398 0.27 10.38 -5.06
CA ASP A 398 0.70 10.58 -6.46
C ASP A 398 -0.22 9.78 -7.38
N SER A 399 -0.06 8.47 -7.42
CA SER A 399 -0.92 7.56 -8.18
C SER A 399 -1.55 6.53 -7.25
N LEU A 400 -2.72 6.01 -7.63
CA LEU A 400 -3.37 4.92 -6.94
C LEU A 400 -3.49 3.71 -7.86
N THR A 401 -2.93 2.57 -7.43
CA THR A 401 -3.12 1.28 -8.11
C THR A 401 -3.80 0.28 -7.19
N VAL A 402 -4.93 -0.28 -7.62
CA VAL A 402 -5.67 -1.32 -6.90
C VAL A 402 -5.56 -2.64 -7.64
N THR A 403 -4.74 -3.56 -7.13
CA THR A 403 -4.46 -4.86 -7.77
C THR A 403 -5.20 -6.02 -7.10
N ALA A 404 -5.44 -5.96 -5.80
CA ALA A 404 -6.18 -6.97 -5.04
C ALA A 404 -6.75 -6.39 -3.75
N GLY A 405 -7.77 -7.04 -3.17
CA GLY A 405 -8.44 -6.57 -1.96
C GLY A 405 -9.39 -5.41 -2.21
N THR A 406 -9.85 -4.77 -1.14
CA THR A 406 -10.71 -3.58 -1.19
C THR A 406 -10.01 -2.41 -0.52
N LEU A 407 -9.93 -1.26 -1.20
CA LEU A 407 -9.73 0.04 -0.55
C LEU A 407 -11.11 0.68 -0.36
N ASP A 408 -11.54 0.79 0.89
CA ASP A 408 -12.79 1.44 1.28
C ASP A 408 -12.47 2.89 1.70
N VAL A 409 -12.97 3.85 0.92
CA VAL A 409 -12.79 5.29 1.16
C VAL A 409 -13.56 5.73 2.41
N ASN A 410 -14.62 5.01 2.82
CA ASN A 410 -15.27 5.14 4.12
C ASN A 410 -15.65 6.58 4.52
N ASN A 411 -16.29 7.33 3.62
CA ASN A 411 -16.70 8.72 3.84
C ASN A 411 -15.55 9.71 4.06
N GLN A 412 -14.35 9.37 3.59
CA GLN A 412 -13.18 10.24 3.60
C GLN A 412 -12.91 10.85 2.23
N ALA A 413 -11.99 11.82 2.18
CA ALA A 413 -11.49 12.39 0.93
C ALA A 413 -10.23 11.66 0.46
N LEU A 414 -10.26 11.16 -0.78
CA LEU A 414 -9.14 10.54 -1.47
C LEU A 414 -8.81 11.37 -2.72
N SER A 415 -7.68 12.06 -2.70
CA SER A 415 -7.19 12.81 -3.86
C SER A 415 -5.99 12.09 -4.49
N VAL A 416 -6.02 11.89 -5.80
CA VAL A 416 -4.96 11.29 -6.60
C VAL A 416 -4.48 12.37 -7.57
N THR A 417 -3.23 12.79 -7.41
CA THR A 417 -2.67 13.88 -8.23
C THR A 417 -2.28 13.43 -9.64
N GLY A 418 -2.07 12.13 -9.82
CA GLY A 418 -1.82 11.44 -11.08
C GLY A 418 -2.95 10.49 -11.43
N ASN A 419 -2.61 9.25 -11.79
CA ASN A 419 -3.58 8.30 -12.35
C ASN A 419 -4.15 7.35 -11.29
N LEU A 420 -5.41 6.97 -11.49
CA LEU A 420 -6.07 5.84 -10.84
C LEU A 420 -6.08 4.64 -11.80
N LEU A 421 -5.54 3.50 -11.34
CA LEU A 421 -5.64 2.21 -12.02
C LEU A 421 -6.30 1.17 -11.09
N VAL A 422 -7.43 0.64 -11.51
CA VAL A 422 -8.07 -0.54 -10.90
C VAL A 422 -7.88 -1.72 -11.85
N ASN A 423 -7.06 -2.68 -11.44
CA ASN A 423 -6.71 -3.87 -12.23
C ASN A 423 -6.69 -5.14 -11.35
N GLY A 424 -7.80 -5.34 -10.63
CA GLY A 424 -8.14 -6.59 -9.96
C GLY A 424 -9.07 -6.37 -8.77
N GLY A 425 -8.61 -5.64 -7.75
CA GLY A 425 -9.35 -5.41 -6.51
C GLY A 425 -10.56 -4.46 -6.64
N THR A 426 -10.98 -3.89 -5.52
CA THR A 426 -12.10 -2.96 -5.43
C THR A 426 -11.65 -1.63 -4.84
N LEU A 427 -11.97 -0.52 -5.51
CA LEU A 427 -12.00 0.81 -4.91
C LEU A 427 -13.46 1.15 -4.59
N ASP A 428 -13.81 1.12 -3.32
CA ASP A 428 -15.16 1.40 -2.84
C ASP A 428 -15.24 2.83 -2.31
N ALA A 429 -15.84 3.73 -3.10
CA ALA A 429 -16.17 5.08 -2.66
C ALA A 429 -17.66 5.27 -2.37
N SER A 430 -18.47 4.21 -2.23
CA SER A 430 -19.95 4.29 -2.10
C SER A 430 -20.50 5.08 -0.91
N GLY A 431 -19.66 5.47 0.04
CA GLY A 431 -20.02 6.34 1.16
C GLY A 431 -20.67 7.66 0.72
N ALA A 432 -21.68 8.12 1.48
CA ALA A 432 -22.45 9.32 1.15
C ALA A 432 -21.66 10.62 1.31
N SER A 433 -20.54 10.59 2.02
CA SER A 433 -19.61 11.73 2.15
C SER A 433 -18.22 11.39 1.67
N SER A 434 -18.06 10.30 0.92
CA SER A 434 -16.79 9.98 0.27
C SER A 434 -16.53 10.98 -0.84
N ASP A 435 -15.29 11.43 -0.94
CA ASP A 435 -14.81 12.30 -2.00
C ASP A 435 -13.66 11.59 -2.72
N LEU A 436 -13.73 11.57 -4.06
CA LEU A 436 -12.78 10.93 -4.95
C LEU A 436 -12.35 11.92 -6.03
N ASP A 437 -11.21 12.58 -5.82
CA ASP A 437 -10.66 13.56 -6.74
C ASP A 437 -9.48 12.97 -7.51
N ILE A 438 -9.65 12.68 -8.81
CA ILE A 438 -8.60 12.14 -9.67
C ILE A 438 -8.16 13.21 -10.66
N ASN A 439 -6.99 13.80 -10.44
CA ASN A 439 -6.46 14.85 -11.32
C ASN A 439 -5.92 14.30 -12.65
N GLY A 440 -5.65 13.00 -12.74
CA GLY A 440 -5.20 12.32 -13.95
C GLY A 440 -6.25 11.36 -14.54
N ASN A 441 -5.77 10.28 -15.17
CA ASN A 441 -6.63 9.31 -15.82
C ASN A 441 -7.28 8.34 -14.82
N VAL A 442 -8.50 7.92 -15.10
CA VAL A 442 -9.18 6.79 -14.45
C VAL A 442 -9.18 5.60 -15.41
N GLN A 443 -8.59 4.49 -14.99
CA GLN A 443 -8.58 3.24 -15.75
C GLN A 443 -9.04 2.06 -14.88
N VAL A 444 -10.05 1.32 -15.35
CA VAL A 444 -10.60 0.12 -14.70
C VAL A 444 -10.57 -1.02 -15.71
N ILE A 445 -9.53 -1.86 -15.65
CA ILE A 445 -9.29 -2.96 -16.62
C ILE A 445 -9.85 -4.28 -16.10
N SER A 446 -9.67 -4.51 -14.80
CA SER A 446 -10.24 -5.64 -14.07
C SER A 446 -10.51 -5.19 -12.63
N GLY A 447 -11.52 -5.75 -11.97
CA GLY A 447 -11.93 -5.30 -10.64
C GLY A 447 -13.09 -4.32 -10.65
N THR A 448 -13.27 -3.56 -9.57
CA THR A 448 -14.47 -2.73 -9.38
C THR A 448 -14.14 -1.34 -8.83
N LEU A 449 -14.68 -0.30 -9.45
CA LEU A 449 -14.73 1.06 -8.94
C LEU A 449 -16.18 1.41 -8.60
N SER A 450 -16.46 1.79 -7.36
CA SER A 450 -17.76 2.33 -6.96
C SER A 450 -17.67 3.83 -6.78
N ALA A 451 -18.56 4.59 -7.42
CA ALA A 451 -18.64 6.04 -7.25
C ALA A 451 -19.20 6.43 -5.87
N PRO A 452 -18.88 7.63 -5.37
CA PRO A 452 -19.61 8.28 -4.28
C PRO A 452 -21.11 8.32 -4.52
N ALA A 453 -21.91 8.16 -3.47
CA ALA A 453 -23.37 8.21 -3.58
C ALA A 453 -23.93 9.65 -3.72
N ALA A 454 -23.10 10.67 -3.54
CA ALA A 454 -23.47 12.07 -3.65
C ALA A 454 -23.59 12.52 -5.12
N ALA A 455 -24.69 13.20 -5.45
CA ALA A 455 -24.94 13.81 -6.76
C ALA A 455 -24.60 15.31 -6.75
N ASP A 456 -23.39 15.66 -6.31
CA ASP A 456 -22.86 17.03 -6.32
C ASP A 456 -21.71 17.19 -7.30
N ASP A 457 -21.13 18.38 -7.35
CA ASP A 457 -20.07 18.71 -8.31
C ASP A 457 -18.65 18.59 -7.70
N THR A 458 -18.53 18.04 -6.48
CA THR A 458 -17.26 18.02 -5.73
C THR A 458 -16.84 16.63 -5.31
N SER A 459 -17.75 15.66 -5.21
CA SER A 459 -17.46 14.34 -4.64
C SER A 459 -16.75 13.39 -5.60
N PHE A 460 -16.89 13.55 -6.93
CA PHE A 460 -16.15 12.72 -7.89
C PHE A 460 -15.73 13.53 -9.12
N THR A 461 -14.48 13.99 -9.11
CA THR A 461 -13.84 14.76 -10.19
C THR A 461 -12.82 13.92 -10.94
N VAL A 462 -12.76 14.10 -12.27
CA VAL A 462 -11.84 13.42 -13.17
C VAL A 462 -11.20 14.42 -14.13
N GLY A 463 -9.90 14.64 -13.92
CA GLY A 463 -9.06 15.59 -14.64
C GLY A 463 -8.36 15.05 -15.88
N GLY A 464 -8.60 13.78 -16.25
CA GLY A 464 -8.01 13.15 -17.43
C GLY A 464 -8.95 12.19 -18.18
N ASN A 465 -8.35 11.18 -18.83
CA ASN A 465 -9.08 10.16 -19.60
C ASN A 465 -9.90 9.24 -18.68
N TRP A 466 -10.98 8.68 -19.23
CA TRP A 466 -11.78 7.64 -18.60
C TRP A 466 -11.76 6.36 -19.43
N GLU A 467 -11.39 5.25 -18.81
CA GLU A 467 -11.47 3.93 -19.40
C GLU A 467 -12.02 2.91 -18.41
N VAL A 468 -13.15 2.28 -18.76
CA VAL A 468 -13.63 1.06 -18.12
C VAL A 468 -13.73 0.01 -19.22
N SER A 469 -12.85 -0.98 -19.18
CA SER A 469 -12.65 -1.94 -20.27
C SER A 469 -12.43 -3.37 -19.74
N GLY A 470 -12.39 -4.34 -20.66
CA GLY A 470 -12.09 -5.72 -20.32
C GLY A 470 -13.12 -6.34 -19.36
N ALA A 471 -12.69 -6.64 -18.14
CA ALA A 471 -13.53 -7.19 -17.07
C ALA A 471 -13.76 -6.18 -15.93
N GLY A 472 -13.39 -4.91 -16.12
CA GLY A 472 -13.58 -3.84 -15.16
C GLY A 472 -15.06 -3.57 -14.91
N ILE A 473 -15.41 -3.16 -13.69
CA ILE A 473 -16.79 -2.81 -13.33
C ILE A 473 -16.77 -1.42 -12.73
N PHE A 474 -17.56 -0.51 -13.29
CA PHE A 474 -17.90 0.75 -12.67
C PHE A 474 -19.33 0.68 -12.12
N THR A 475 -19.48 1.00 -10.83
CA THR A 475 -20.77 1.08 -10.15
C THR A 475 -21.07 2.54 -9.84
N PRO A 476 -21.90 3.22 -10.64
CA PRO A 476 -22.10 4.67 -10.49
C PRO A 476 -22.96 5.07 -9.28
N ASN A 477 -23.66 4.12 -8.63
CA ASN A 477 -24.64 4.40 -7.59
C ASN A 477 -25.64 5.47 -8.03
N ALA A 478 -25.92 6.46 -7.17
CA ALA A 478 -26.64 7.68 -7.53
C ALA A 478 -25.68 8.87 -7.75
N GLY A 479 -24.38 8.59 -7.91
CA GLY A 479 -23.32 9.58 -7.98
C GLY A 479 -23.22 10.29 -9.33
N ARG A 480 -22.60 11.47 -9.31
CA ARG A 480 -22.23 12.23 -10.50
C ARG A 480 -20.73 12.15 -10.75
N VAL A 481 -20.34 11.82 -11.98
CA VAL A 481 -18.95 11.99 -12.42
C VAL A 481 -18.80 13.38 -13.05
N VAL A 482 -17.89 14.19 -12.51
CA VAL A 482 -17.55 15.51 -13.05
C VAL A 482 -16.22 15.44 -13.79
N PHE A 483 -16.29 15.60 -15.11
CA PHE A 483 -15.13 15.74 -15.95
C PHE A 483 -14.67 17.20 -15.98
N ASP A 484 -13.48 17.48 -15.48
CA ASP A 484 -12.93 18.83 -15.31
C ASP A 484 -11.52 19.01 -15.90
N ALA A 485 -11.05 18.03 -16.69
CA ALA A 485 -9.84 18.07 -17.50
C ALA A 485 -9.72 19.36 -18.35
N GLY A 486 -8.50 19.90 -18.44
CA GLY A 486 -8.20 21.17 -19.14
C GLY A 486 -7.60 21.01 -20.54
N ASP A 487 -7.44 19.79 -21.00
CA ASP A 487 -6.82 19.35 -22.25
C ASP A 487 -7.86 18.89 -23.29
N SER A 488 -7.42 18.81 -24.54
CA SER A 488 -8.32 18.66 -25.70
C SER A 488 -8.38 17.25 -26.30
N ASP A 489 -7.67 16.30 -25.70
CA ASP A 489 -7.48 14.93 -26.17
C ASP A 489 -7.97 13.88 -25.17
N ASN A 490 -8.85 14.26 -24.23
CA ASN A 490 -9.47 13.29 -23.32
C ASN A 490 -10.39 12.35 -24.07
N THR A 491 -10.33 11.09 -23.67
CA THR A 491 -11.15 10.00 -24.19
C THR A 491 -12.05 9.42 -23.11
N ILE A 492 -13.21 8.92 -23.52
CA ILE A 492 -14.12 8.13 -22.70
C ILE A 492 -14.31 6.80 -23.42
N ILE A 493 -13.82 5.73 -22.79
CA ILE A 493 -13.89 4.35 -23.26
C ILE A 493 -14.78 3.55 -22.29
N THR A 494 -15.83 2.94 -22.82
CA THR A 494 -16.82 2.13 -22.10
C THR A 494 -17.04 0.82 -22.87
N THR A 495 -16.03 -0.06 -22.84
CA THR A 495 -15.99 -1.32 -23.60
C THR A 495 -16.03 -2.55 -22.70
N SER A 496 -16.40 -2.39 -21.43
CA SER A 496 -16.35 -3.49 -20.50
C SER A 496 -17.40 -4.56 -20.81
N ALA A 497 -17.10 -5.80 -20.43
CA ALA A 497 -18.12 -6.84 -20.35
C ALA A 497 -19.04 -6.67 -19.11
N GLY A 498 -18.63 -5.84 -18.15
CA GLY A 498 -19.39 -5.47 -16.95
C GLY A 498 -20.14 -4.14 -17.12
N ALA A 499 -20.60 -3.56 -16.01
CA ALA A 499 -21.14 -2.19 -16.03
C ALA A 499 -19.99 -1.19 -16.18
N ASP A 500 -20.16 -0.18 -17.03
CA ASP A 500 -19.14 0.84 -17.36
C ASP A 500 -19.72 2.24 -17.61
N ASP A 501 -21.05 2.32 -17.76
CA ASP A 501 -21.84 3.53 -17.98
C ASP A 501 -22.05 4.40 -16.71
N PHE A 502 -22.52 5.64 -16.92
CA PHE A 502 -22.73 6.62 -15.84
C PHE A 502 -24.18 6.66 -15.33
N TYR A 503 -24.34 7.11 -14.07
CA TYR A 503 -25.63 7.57 -13.56
C TYR A 503 -25.88 9.02 -13.95
N ASP A 504 -25.11 9.96 -13.36
CA ASP A 504 -25.01 11.36 -13.78
C ASP A 504 -23.61 11.63 -14.36
N ALA A 505 -23.54 12.43 -15.42
CA ALA A 505 -22.27 12.93 -15.95
C ALA A 505 -22.30 14.44 -16.20
N LYS A 506 -21.23 15.13 -15.83
CA LYS A 506 -21.07 16.57 -16.04
C LYS A 506 -19.72 16.90 -16.65
N PHE A 507 -19.72 17.70 -17.72
CA PHE A 507 -18.52 18.25 -18.34
C PHE A 507 -18.36 19.72 -17.96
N ASN A 508 -17.26 20.07 -17.29
CA ASN A 508 -17.17 21.32 -16.54
C ASN A 508 -15.81 22.03 -16.61
N ASN A 509 -15.13 21.98 -17.76
CA ASN A 509 -13.98 22.84 -18.00
C ASN A 509 -13.99 23.39 -19.44
N ILE A 510 -13.83 24.71 -19.58
CA ILE A 510 -13.92 25.42 -20.87
C ILE A 510 -12.86 25.00 -21.89
N LEU A 511 -11.69 24.54 -21.42
CA LEU A 511 -10.61 24.06 -22.30
C LEU A 511 -10.72 22.56 -22.58
N GLY A 512 -11.49 21.83 -21.76
CA GLY A 512 -11.66 20.40 -21.85
C GLY A 512 -12.41 19.97 -23.11
N THR A 513 -11.89 18.94 -23.78
CA THR A 513 -12.61 18.17 -24.81
C THR A 513 -12.58 16.70 -24.45
N TRP A 514 -13.76 16.07 -24.46
CA TRP A 514 -13.96 14.65 -24.20
C TRP A 514 -14.54 13.97 -25.44
N ILE A 515 -13.81 12.98 -25.95
CA ILE A 515 -14.12 12.22 -27.15
C ILE A 515 -14.68 10.87 -26.70
N LEU A 516 -15.91 10.58 -27.12
CA LEU A 516 -16.49 9.25 -26.91
C LEU A 516 -15.84 8.28 -27.89
N GLU A 517 -15.11 7.31 -27.38
CA GLU A 517 -14.53 6.22 -28.18
C GLU A 517 -15.55 5.09 -28.41
N ASP A 518 -16.60 5.03 -27.58
CA ASP A 518 -17.66 4.03 -27.65
C ASP A 518 -19.05 4.65 -27.45
N ASP A 519 -20.09 3.86 -27.70
CA ASP A 519 -21.46 4.21 -27.33
C ASP A 519 -21.56 4.42 -25.82
N LEU A 520 -22.22 5.50 -25.39
CA LEU A 520 -22.33 5.86 -23.98
C LEU A 520 -23.78 5.91 -23.51
N THR A 521 -24.07 5.31 -22.36
CA THR A 521 -25.33 5.49 -21.65
C THR A 521 -25.13 6.30 -20.37
N ILE A 522 -26.01 7.28 -20.17
CA ILE A 522 -26.17 8.03 -18.93
C ILE A 522 -27.57 7.76 -18.44
N THR A 523 -27.69 7.02 -17.34
CA THR A 523 -28.99 6.50 -16.89
C THR A 523 -29.88 7.55 -16.23
N ASN A 524 -29.31 8.66 -15.78
CA ASN A 524 -30.01 9.83 -15.26
C ASN A 524 -29.60 11.11 -16.04
N ASP A 525 -28.91 12.07 -15.43
CA ASP A 525 -28.78 13.43 -16.02
C ASP A 525 -27.43 13.65 -16.71
N LEU A 526 -27.47 14.29 -17.88
CA LEU A 526 -26.27 14.77 -18.59
C LEU A 526 -26.22 16.30 -18.58
N SER A 527 -25.08 16.86 -18.13
CA SER A 527 -24.80 18.30 -18.16
C SER A 527 -23.49 18.63 -18.87
N ILE A 528 -23.56 19.28 -20.03
CA ILE A 528 -22.42 19.92 -20.69
C ILE A 528 -22.39 21.39 -20.24
N ALA A 529 -21.79 21.66 -19.07
CA ALA A 529 -21.79 22.99 -18.48
C ALA A 529 -20.81 23.92 -19.21
N THR A 530 -19.59 23.43 -19.46
CA THR A 530 -18.56 24.08 -20.28
C THR A 530 -17.77 23.02 -21.05
N GLY A 531 -16.85 23.44 -21.92
CA GLY A 531 -16.02 22.52 -22.71
C GLY A 531 -16.76 21.89 -23.89
N THR A 532 -16.18 20.81 -24.41
CA THR A 532 -16.67 20.10 -25.60
C THR A 532 -16.87 18.60 -25.34
N LEU A 533 -18.08 18.09 -25.60
CA LEU A 533 -18.35 16.66 -25.73
C LEU A 533 -18.47 16.30 -27.22
N ASP A 534 -17.63 15.40 -27.71
CA ASP A 534 -17.58 14.97 -29.11
C ASP A 534 -17.89 13.47 -29.25
N VAL A 535 -18.90 13.11 -30.06
CA VAL A 535 -19.23 11.71 -30.33
C VAL A 535 -18.35 11.04 -31.40
N LYS A 536 -17.19 11.66 -31.65
CA LYS A 536 -16.08 11.22 -32.50
C LYS A 536 -16.38 11.14 -34.00
N THR A 537 -15.53 11.80 -34.77
CA THR A 537 -15.63 11.80 -36.24
C THR A 537 -15.26 10.42 -36.80
N GLY A 538 -16.11 9.88 -37.67
CA GLY A 538 -15.86 8.61 -38.38
C GLY A 538 -16.45 7.38 -37.68
N GLU A 539 -16.61 7.44 -36.36
CA GLU A 539 -17.28 6.40 -35.56
C GLU A 539 -18.72 6.79 -35.26
N ASN A 540 -18.94 8.04 -34.83
CA ASN A 540 -20.26 8.62 -34.61
C ASN A 540 -21.05 7.86 -33.53
N ASN A 541 -20.40 7.68 -32.39
CA ASN A 541 -20.92 6.92 -31.27
C ASN A 541 -22.29 7.45 -30.79
N SER A 542 -23.13 6.55 -30.33
CA SER A 542 -24.47 6.84 -29.83
C SER A 542 -24.41 7.32 -28.38
N LEU A 543 -25.32 8.21 -28.02
CA LEU A 543 -25.44 8.74 -26.67
C LEU A 543 -26.87 8.53 -26.17
N THR A 544 -27.04 7.77 -25.09
CA THR A 544 -28.34 7.48 -24.51
C THR A 544 -28.47 8.20 -23.16
N VAL A 545 -29.56 8.94 -22.95
CA VAL A 545 -29.81 9.71 -21.72
C VAL A 545 -31.17 9.35 -21.13
N GLY A 546 -31.19 8.96 -19.85
CA GLY A 546 -32.42 8.61 -19.14
C GLY A 546 -33.22 9.83 -18.68
N GLY A 547 -32.54 10.80 -18.08
CA GLY A 547 -33.06 11.97 -17.41
C GLY A 547 -32.89 13.27 -18.21
N ASP A 548 -32.45 14.31 -17.54
CA ASP A 548 -32.35 15.67 -18.06
C ASP A 548 -31.12 15.87 -18.98
N TRP A 549 -31.27 16.82 -19.90
CA TRP A 549 -30.19 17.28 -20.78
C TRP A 549 -29.97 18.76 -20.55
N ALA A 550 -28.77 19.13 -20.10
CA ALA A 550 -28.35 20.51 -19.98
C ALA A 550 -27.12 20.76 -20.85
N ASN A 551 -27.18 21.76 -21.73
CA ASN A 551 -26.06 22.10 -22.60
C ASN A 551 -25.85 23.60 -22.72
N THR A 552 -24.87 24.12 -21.98
CA THR A 552 -24.35 25.49 -22.11
C THR A 552 -22.94 25.53 -22.70
N GLY A 553 -22.29 24.37 -22.87
CA GLY A 553 -21.02 24.20 -23.58
C GLY A 553 -21.20 23.85 -25.05
N THR A 554 -20.31 22.98 -25.55
CA THR A 554 -20.30 22.53 -26.95
C THR A 554 -20.59 21.03 -27.03
N PHE A 555 -21.62 20.66 -27.79
CA PHE A 555 -21.88 19.27 -28.17
C PHE A 555 -21.61 19.09 -29.66
N LEU A 556 -20.64 18.24 -30.01
CA LEU A 556 -20.33 17.89 -31.39
C LEU A 556 -21.01 16.55 -31.71
N ALA A 557 -22.24 16.63 -32.22
CA ALA A 557 -23.07 15.46 -32.52
C ALA A 557 -22.57 14.58 -33.68
N ARG A 558 -21.64 15.07 -34.52
CA ARG A 558 -21.14 14.39 -35.73
C ARG A 558 -22.30 13.74 -36.52
N ASN A 559 -22.23 12.44 -36.80
CA ASN A 559 -23.36 11.68 -37.33
C ASN A 559 -24.02 10.76 -36.27
N GLY A 560 -23.77 11.02 -34.98
CA GLY A 560 -24.22 10.16 -33.87
C GLY A 560 -25.70 10.34 -33.54
N THR A 561 -26.25 9.37 -32.80
CA THR A 561 -27.65 9.38 -32.39
C THR A 561 -27.78 9.67 -30.91
N VAL A 562 -28.59 10.66 -30.55
CA VAL A 562 -28.99 10.90 -29.17
C VAL A 562 -30.35 10.26 -28.91
N THR A 563 -30.42 9.35 -27.95
CA THR A 563 -31.66 8.65 -27.55
C THR A 563 -32.06 8.97 -26.12
N PHE A 564 -33.30 9.41 -25.92
CA PHE A 564 -33.91 9.57 -24.60
C PHE A 564 -34.75 8.34 -24.24
N ASN A 565 -34.23 7.48 -23.35
CA ASN A 565 -34.79 6.15 -23.06
C ASN A 565 -35.41 6.01 -21.64
N GLY A 566 -35.26 7.00 -20.76
CA GLY A 566 -35.84 6.95 -19.41
C GLY A 566 -37.34 7.23 -19.39
N ALA A 567 -38.04 6.77 -18.35
CA ALA A 567 -39.45 7.12 -18.13
C ALA A 567 -39.60 8.55 -17.56
N GLY A 568 -40.84 9.01 -17.34
CA GLY A 568 -41.09 10.28 -16.66
C GLY A 568 -40.77 11.52 -17.52
N VAL A 569 -40.24 12.56 -16.88
CA VAL A 569 -39.93 13.84 -17.52
C VAL A 569 -38.42 13.94 -17.76
N SER A 570 -38.04 14.41 -18.94
CA SER A 570 -36.70 14.96 -19.22
C SER A 570 -36.84 16.43 -19.56
N ILE A 571 -36.10 17.28 -18.86
CA ILE A 571 -35.94 18.70 -19.17
C ILE A 571 -34.76 18.84 -20.12
N LEU A 572 -35.00 19.44 -21.28
CA LEU A 572 -33.97 19.79 -22.24
C LEU A 572 -33.71 21.29 -22.14
N SER A 573 -32.51 21.65 -21.71
CA SER A 573 -32.08 23.03 -21.49
C SER A 573 -30.82 23.36 -22.31
N GLY A 574 -30.72 24.64 -22.70
CA GLY A 574 -29.72 25.13 -23.63
C GLY A 574 -30.00 24.75 -25.08
N SER A 575 -29.51 25.57 -26.01
CA SER A 575 -29.72 25.32 -27.44
C SER A 575 -28.73 24.29 -27.96
N THR A 576 -29.22 23.14 -28.43
CA THR A 576 -28.40 22.00 -28.86
C THR A 576 -28.69 21.64 -30.31
N SER A 577 -27.65 21.30 -31.07
CA SER A 577 -27.77 20.71 -32.40
C SER A 577 -27.50 19.21 -32.31
N PHE A 578 -28.51 18.40 -32.61
CA PHE A 578 -28.46 16.95 -32.68
C PHE A 578 -28.35 16.51 -34.15
N TYR A 579 -27.69 15.38 -34.39
CA TYR A 579 -27.73 14.75 -35.72
C TYR A 579 -29.00 13.91 -35.87
N ASN A 580 -29.08 12.79 -35.14
CA ASN A 580 -30.32 12.07 -34.94
C ASN A 580 -30.83 12.27 -33.50
N PHE A 581 -32.13 12.46 -33.34
CA PHE A 581 -32.81 12.58 -32.05
C PHE A 581 -33.94 11.55 -31.96
N ASN A 582 -33.88 10.70 -30.95
CA ASN A 582 -34.85 9.62 -30.76
C ASN A 582 -35.43 9.61 -29.35
N SER A 583 -36.75 9.48 -29.25
CA SER A 583 -37.41 9.00 -28.05
C SER A 583 -38.63 8.18 -28.43
N SER A 584 -38.66 6.92 -27.99
CA SER A 584 -39.72 5.98 -28.31
C SER A 584 -40.38 5.38 -27.05
N ILE A 585 -40.30 6.12 -25.94
CA ILE A 585 -40.84 5.71 -24.64
C ILE A 585 -42.25 6.29 -24.48
N ALA A 586 -43.26 5.41 -24.52
CA ALA A 586 -44.65 5.77 -24.31
C ALA A 586 -44.87 6.48 -22.95
N GLY A 587 -45.52 7.64 -22.96
CA GLY A 587 -45.77 8.45 -21.76
C GLY A 587 -44.59 9.30 -21.29
N LYS A 588 -43.40 9.18 -21.89
CA LYS A 588 -42.29 10.08 -21.56
C LYS A 588 -42.65 11.52 -21.92
N THR A 589 -42.28 12.46 -21.07
CA THR A 589 -42.40 13.89 -21.32
C THR A 589 -41.04 14.48 -21.66
N LEU A 590 -40.90 15.06 -22.85
CA LEU A 590 -39.77 15.88 -23.25
C LEU A 590 -40.17 17.35 -23.07
N SER A 591 -39.65 17.98 -22.02
CA SER A 591 -39.94 19.37 -21.66
C SER A 591 -38.81 20.27 -22.15
N PHE A 592 -39.05 21.00 -23.23
CA PHE A 592 -38.07 21.93 -23.79
C PHE A 592 -38.09 23.26 -23.02
N THR A 593 -36.92 23.71 -22.59
CA THR A 593 -36.80 24.97 -21.85
C THR A 593 -37.16 26.15 -22.76
N ARG A 594 -38.10 26.98 -22.32
CA ARG A 594 -38.52 28.19 -23.04
C ARG A 594 -37.33 29.09 -23.41
N GLY A 595 -37.38 29.67 -24.61
CA GLY A 595 -36.32 30.51 -25.18
C GLY A 595 -35.13 29.75 -25.78
N THR A 596 -35.14 28.41 -25.74
CA THR A 596 -34.10 27.57 -26.37
C THR A 596 -34.56 27.03 -27.74
N THR A 597 -33.59 26.68 -28.57
CA THR A 597 -33.82 26.03 -29.87
C THR A 597 -33.09 24.69 -29.88
N GLN A 598 -33.81 23.60 -30.11
CA GLN A 598 -33.23 22.30 -30.41
C GLN A 598 -33.27 22.08 -31.91
N THR A 599 -32.12 21.81 -32.52
CA THR A 599 -31.99 21.62 -33.96
C THR A 599 -31.66 20.16 -34.25
N ILE A 600 -32.46 19.50 -35.08
CA ILE A 600 -32.20 18.14 -35.57
C ILE A 600 -31.81 18.25 -37.03
N THR A 601 -30.65 17.70 -37.37
CA THR A 601 -30.05 17.87 -38.69
C THR A 601 -30.28 16.68 -39.64
N ASN A 602 -30.62 15.49 -39.13
CA ASN A 602 -30.84 14.29 -39.94
C ASN A 602 -32.14 13.52 -39.64
N ASP A 603 -32.29 12.86 -38.50
CA ASP A 603 -33.52 12.09 -38.22
C ASP A 603 -34.17 12.48 -36.88
N LEU A 604 -35.47 12.77 -36.90
CA LEU A 604 -36.29 12.99 -35.70
C LEU A 604 -37.29 11.85 -35.52
N THR A 605 -37.13 11.07 -34.45
CA THR A 605 -38.05 10.00 -34.07
C THR A 605 -38.69 10.27 -32.71
N LEU A 606 -40.03 10.39 -32.68
CA LEU A 606 -40.80 10.62 -31.47
C LEU A 606 -42.03 9.69 -31.47
N ASN A 607 -41.97 8.61 -30.70
CA ASN A 607 -43.00 7.57 -30.73
C ASN A 607 -43.56 7.29 -29.34
N GLY A 608 -44.86 7.56 -29.18
CA GLY A 608 -45.64 7.04 -28.07
C GLY A 608 -46.44 5.80 -28.46
N SER A 609 -47.38 5.44 -27.60
CA SER A 609 -48.42 4.43 -27.89
C SER A 609 -49.79 5.10 -27.98
N SER A 610 -50.74 4.46 -28.67
CA SER A 610 -52.10 5.01 -28.81
C SER A 610 -52.85 5.18 -27.49
N SER A 611 -52.45 4.43 -26.45
CA SER A 611 -53.00 4.50 -25.09
C SER A 611 -52.16 5.33 -24.11
N ASN A 612 -50.93 5.67 -24.48
CA ASN A 612 -49.99 6.43 -23.66
C ASN A 612 -49.02 7.18 -24.58
N MET A 613 -49.41 8.40 -24.95
CA MET A 613 -48.67 9.21 -25.92
C MET A 613 -47.35 9.72 -25.32
N LEU A 614 -46.33 9.87 -26.14
CA LEU A 614 -45.14 10.64 -25.76
C LEU A 614 -45.53 12.13 -25.73
N ILE A 615 -45.12 12.85 -24.71
CA ILE A 615 -45.51 14.25 -24.48
C ILE A 615 -44.34 15.15 -24.87
N VAL A 616 -44.59 16.11 -25.76
CA VAL A 616 -43.70 17.24 -26.03
C VAL A 616 -44.31 18.46 -25.36
N ASN A 617 -43.58 19.07 -24.45
CA ASN A 617 -44.06 20.20 -23.65
C ASN A 617 -42.97 21.27 -23.47
N ASP A 618 -43.32 22.36 -22.78
CA ASP A 618 -42.39 23.39 -22.35
C ASP A 618 -42.29 23.53 -20.83
N THR A 619 -41.32 24.34 -20.37
CA THR A 619 -41.14 24.68 -18.95
C THR A 619 -41.98 25.89 -18.49
N GLY A 620 -42.88 26.42 -19.34
CA GLY A 620 -43.85 27.47 -19.00
C GLY A 620 -43.44 28.93 -19.26
N ALA A 621 -42.47 29.51 -18.55
CA ALA A 621 -42.17 30.97 -18.59
C ALA A 621 -41.16 31.36 -19.68
N GLY A 622 -41.40 32.45 -20.44
CA GLY A 622 -40.54 32.91 -21.53
C GLY A 622 -41.13 32.70 -22.94
N SER A 623 -40.30 32.77 -23.98
CA SER A 623 -40.71 32.48 -25.38
C SER A 623 -40.88 30.98 -25.61
N VAL A 624 -41.86 30.59 -26.43
CA VAL A 624 -42.10 29.19 -26.81
C VAL A 624 -40.80 28.55 -27.34
N PRO A 625 -40.41 27.35 -26.87
CA PRO A 625 -39.19 26.70 -27.32
C PRO A 625 -39.33 26.24 -28.77
N GLN A 626 -38.21 26.16 -29.48
CA GLN A 626 -38.18 25.71 -30.86
C GLN A 626 -37.66 24.29 -31.01
N LEU A 627 -38.39 23.46 -31.77
CA LEU A 627 -37.92 22.16 -32.24
C LEU A 627 -37.75 22.22 -33.77
N THR A 628 -36.55 22.50 -34.22
CA THR A 628 -36.23 22.74 -35.63
C THR A 628 -35.72 21.47 -36.28
N LEU A 629 -36.40 20.98 -37.32
CA LEU A 629 -35.92 19.90 -38.18
C LEU A 629 -35.38 20.47 -39.50
N GLN A 630 -34.10 20.27 -39.81
CA GLN A 630 -33.48 20.87 -40.99
C GLN A 630 -34.04 20.31 -42.31
N ALA A 631 -33.96 21.11 -43.38
CA ALA A 631 -34.40 20.67 -44.70
C ALA A 631 -33.60 19.46 -45.19
N GLY A 632 -34.30 18.40 -45.63
CA GLY A 632 -33.70 17.14 -46.05
C GLY A 632 -33.65 16.06 -44.96
N ALA A 633 -33.92 16.43 -43.70
CA ALA A 633 -34.02 15.51 -42.58
C ALA A 633 -35.34 14.70 -42.60
N ALA A 634 -35.32 13.46 -42.11
CA ALA A 634 -36.51 12.62 -41.98
C ALA A 634 -37.19 12.80 -40.62
N GLN A 635 -38.49 12.48 -40.59
CA GLN A 635 -39.30 12.50 -39.36
C GLN A 635 -40.18 11.26 -39.26
N ASN A 636 -40.20 10.67 -38.07
CA ASN A 636 -41.13 9.61 -37.68
C ASN A 636 -41.75 9.98 -36.32
N ILE A 637 -42.91 10.62 -36.38
CA ILE A 637 -43.57 11.17 -35.19
C ILE A 637 -44.98 10.57 -35.08
N THR A 638 -45.19 9.71 -34.09
CA THR A 638 -46.44 8.93 -33.96
C THR A 638 -46.92 8.87 -32.51
N ASN A 639 -48.24 9.03 -32.30
CA ASN A 639 -48.88 9.01 -30.99
C ASN A 639 -48.20 9.96 -29.98
N VAL A 640 -48.09 11.24 -30.33
CA VAL A 640 -47.49 12.29 -29.49
C VAL A 640 -48.54 13.32 -29.05
N SER A 641 -48.35 13.90 -27.86
CA SER A 641 -49.10 15.05 -27.37
C SER A 641 -48.17 16.26 -27.32
N VAL A 642 -48.33 17.20 -28.26
CA VAL A 642 -47.49 18.39 -28.37
C VAL A 642 -48.23 19.60 -27.81
N THR A 643 -47.60 20.30 -26.87
CA THR A 643 -48.12 21.52 -26.26
C THR A 643 -47.03 22.59 -26.25
N ASN A 644 -47.37 23.80 -26.72
CA ASN A 644 -46.49 24.97 -26.69
C ASN A 644 -45.09 24.71 -27.29
N ASN A 645 -45.02 24.36 -28.59
CA ASN A 645 -43.75 24.20 -29.31
C ASN A 645 -43.79 24.85 -30.70
N ASP A 646 -42.71 25.51 -31.10
CA ASP A 646 -42.59 26.16 -32.41
C ASP A 646 -41.58 25.42 -33.31
N ALA A 647 -42.04 24.78 -34.37
CA ALA A 647 -41.20 24.13 -35.36
C ALA A 647 -40.90 25.01 -36.60
N SER A 648 -41.24 26.30 -36.58
CA SER A 648 -41.15 27.19 -37.77
C SER A 648 -39.71 27.46 -38.24
N GLY A 649 -38.69 27.13 -37.45
CA GLY A 649 -37.29 27.21 -37.84
C GLY A 649 -36.86 26.19 -38.89
N GLY A 650 -37.70 25.20 -39.23
CA GLY A 650 -37.38 24.10 -40.14
C GLY A 650 -38.57 23.53 -40.90
N LEU A 651 -38.50 22.25 -41.26
CA LEU A 651 -39.59 21.51 -41.89
C LEU A 651 -40.83 21.47 -40.99
N MET A 652 -42.01 21.45 -41.61
CA MET A 652 -43.26 21.19 -40.89
C MET A 652 -43.24 19.80 -40.28
N LEU A 653 -43.53 19.71 -38.97
CA LEU A 653 -43.56 18.44 -38.25
C LEU A 653 -44.94 17.79 -38.35
N SER A 654 -45.02 16.67 -39.05
CA SER A 654 -46.24 15.92 -39.33
C SER A 654 -46.39 14.74 -38.36
N VAL A 655 -47.38 14.83 -37.48
CA VAL A 655 -47.63 13.81 -36.45
C VAL A 655 -48.71 12.83 -36.90
N GLN A 656 -48.54 11.54 -36.57
CA GLN A 656 -49.41 10.44 -37.00
C GLN A 656 -50.10 9.75 -35.80
N GLY A 657 -51.01 8.81 -36.07
CA GLY A 657 -51.69 8.03 -35.04
C GLY A 657 -52.70 8.83 -34.22
N THR A 658 -52.79 8.58 -32.91
CA THR A 658 -53.73 9.28 -32.01
C THR A 658 -53.17 10.61 -31.46
N SER A 659 -52.27 11.26 -32.20
CA SER A 659 -51.54 12.45 -31.73
C SER A 659 -52.46 13.65 -31.47
N LEU A 660 -52.06 14.51 -30.52
CA LEU A 660 -52.75 15.74 -30.14
C LEU A 660 -51.81 16.94 -30.26
N LEU A 661 -52.32 18.05 -30.80
CA LEU A 661 -51.63 19.34 -30.84
C LEU A 661 -52.47 20.34 -30.02
N SER A 662 -51.85 21.05 -29.08
CA SER A 662 -52.55 22.02 -28.22
C SER A 662 -51.66 23.22 -27.85
N GLY A 663 -52.24 24.26 -27.25
CA GLY A 663 -51.48 25.46 -26.87
C GLY A 663 -50.91 26.24 -28.06
N VAL A 664 -49.79 26.95 -27.85
CA VAL A 664 -49.08 27.69 -28.91
C VAL A 664 -48.16 26.73 -29.67
N THR A 665 -48.75 25.92 -30.54
CA THR A 665 -48.04 24.91 -31.33
C THR A 665 -48.01 25.29 -32.81
N THR A 666 -46.84 25.69 -33.31
CA THR A 666 -46.66 26.32 -34.63
C THR A 666 -45.83 25.44 -35.57
N ASN A 667 -46.22 25.34 -36.84
CA ASN A 667 -45.57 24.50 -37.86
C ASN A 667 -45.61 22.99 -37.56
N TRP A 668 -46.63 22.56 -36.81
CA TRP A 668 -46.99 21.16 -36.61
C TRP A 668 -48.33 20.86 -37.31
N ALA A 669 -48.46 19.66 -37.89
CA ALA A 669 -49.67 19.23 -38.58
C ALA A 669 -50.05 17.79 -38.22
N LEU A 670 -51.36 17.50 -38.13
CA LEU A 670 -51.86 16.13 -38.07
C LEU A 670 -51.83 15.52 -39.48
N ALA A 671 -51.19 14.36 -39.65
CA ALA A 671 -51.20 13.65 -40.92
C ALA A 671 -52.63 13.23 -41.29
N SER A 672 -53.08 13.52 -42.52
CA SER A 672 -54.39 13.06 -42.99
C SER A 672 -54.38 11.55 -43.19
N SER A 673 -55.46 10.86 -42.79
CA SER A 673 -55.64 9.42 -42.93
C SER A 673 -55.53 8.98 -44.41
N GLY A 674 -54.34 8.57 -44.85
CA GLY A 674 -54.07 8.15 -46.22
C GLY A 674 -52.61 8.25 -46.67
N ASP A 675 -51.73 8.92 -45.92
CA ASP A 675 -50.34 9.13 -46.34
C ASP A 675 -49.41 8.04 -45.79
N SER A 676 -49.29 6.93 -46.51
CA SER A 676 -48.23 5.94 -46.29
C SER A 676 -47.02 6.28 -47.16
N GLN A 677 -45.95 6.73 -46.50
CA GLN A 677 -44.54 6.75 -46.94
C GLN A 677 -44.26 7.46 -48.27
N VAL A 678 -43.74 8.68 -48.21
CA VAL A 678 -42.94 9.27 -49.29
C VAL A 678 -41.53 9.55 -48.77
N SER A 679 -40.59 8.67 -49.13
CA SER A 679 -39.14 8.94 -49.12
C SER A 679 -38.80 10.05 -50.15
N PRO A 680 -37.67 10.77 -50.01
CA PRO A 680 -37.56 12.15 -50.47
C PRO A 680 -37.55 12.28 -52.00
N LEU A 681 -38.36 13.21 -52.50
CA LEU A 681 -38.26 13.74 -53.86
C LEU A 681 -36.94 14.52 -53.98
N THR A 682 -36.03 14.01 -54.80
CA THR A 682 -34.89 14.77 -55.33
C THR A 682 -35.40 16.03 -56.01
N SER A 683 -34.76 17.15 -55.68
CA SER A 683 -35.02 18.48 -56.21
C SER A 683 -35.11 18.52 -57.74
N VAL A 684 -36.21 19.07 -58.26
CA VAL A 684 -36.22 19.70 -59.59
C VAL A 684 -36.56 21.17 -59.39
N SER A 685 -35.61 22.01 -59.82
CA SER A 685 -35.62 23.46 -59.75
C SER A 685 -36.88 24.08 -60.35
N ALA A 686 -37.41 25.08 -59.66
CA ALA A 686 -38.49 25.94 -60.14
C ALA A 686 -38.12 26.65 -61.44
N GLN A 687 -38.93 26.46 -62.50
CA GLN A 687 -39.20 27.48 -63.52
C GLN A 687 -40.36 27.04 -64.43
N SER A 688 -41.58 27.49 -64.13
CA SER A 688 -42.42 28.27 -65.06
C SER A 688 -43.85 28.31 -64.56
N VAL A 689 -44.30 29.53 -64.27
CA VAL A 689 -45.68 29.87 -63.97
C VAL A 689 -46.36 30.30 -65.28
N LEU A 690 -47.65 29.94 -65.43
CA LEU A 690 -48.67 30.51 -66.33
C LEU A 690 -48.56 30.21 -67.86
N ARG A 691 -49.53 29.43 -68.40
CA ARG A 691 -50.68 29.96 -69.16
C ARG A 691 -51.67 28.90 -69.63
N GLN A 692 -52.88 29.39 -69.88
CA GLN A 692 -54.18 28.75 -70.11
C GLN A 692 -54.33 27.98 -71.44
N ALA A 693 -55.43 27.23 -71.48
CA ALA A 693 -56.05 26.53 -72.61
C ALA A 693 -56.18 27.35 -73.92
N GLU A 694 -56.04 26.66 -75.05
CA GLU A 694 -57.09 26.41 -76.08
C GLU A 694 -56.46 25.74 -77.31
N GLY A 695 -57.18 24.81 -77.93
CA GLY A 695 -56.73 24.08 -79.13
C GLY A 695 -56.99 24.86 -80.42
N ILE A 696 -56.30 24.48 -81.51
CA ILE A 696 -56.82 24.40 -82.89
C ILE A 696 -55.79 23.71 -83.80
N LEU A 697 -56.34 22.88 -84.67
CA LEU A 697 -55.81 22.01 -85.72
C LEU A 697 -55.25 22.79 -86.95
N TYR A 698 -54.09 22.44 -87.53
CA TYR A 698 -53.92 22.07 -88.97
C TYR A 698 -52.44 21.82 -89.43
N ARG A 699 -52.27 20.69 -90.16
CA ARG A 699 -51.38 20.36 -91.30
C ARG A 699 -49.83 20.35 -91.25
N MET A 700 -49.34 19.10 -91.34
CA MET A 700 -48.14 18.49 -91.98
C MET A 700 -47.75 19.05 -93.38
N PRO A 701 -46.52 18.83 -93.96
CA PRO A 701 -45.95 17.48 -94.14
C PRO A 701 -44.41 17.21 -94.34
N ARG A 702 -44.11 15.89 -94.32
CA ARG A 702 -43.03 15.08 -94.98
C ARG A 702 -41.61 15.11 -94.39
N MET A 703 -41.14 14.01 -93.78
CA MET A 703 -40.60 12.73 -94.31
C MET A 703 -39.10 12.79 -94.71
N THR A 704 -38.25 12.08 -93.97
CA THR A 704 -37.37 11.00 -94.49
C THR A 704 -36.74 10.21 -93.34
N ASN A 705 -36.57 8.90 -93.57
CA ASN A 705 -36.28 7.83 -92.62
C ASN A 705 -34.80 7.35 -92.83
N PRO A 706 -34.33 6.19 -92.32
CA PRO A 706 -33.37 6.03 -91.22
C PRO A 706 -32.05 5.34 -91.65
N PHE A 707 -31.10 5.11 -90.74
CA PHE A 707 -30.06 4.08 -90.93
C PHE A 707 -29.65 3.37 -89.62
N ILE A 708 -29.61 2.04 -89.72
CA ILE A 708 -29.14 1.02 -88.76
C ILE A 708 -27.93 0.33 -89.40
N CYS A 709 -26.90 -0.04 -88.62
CA CYS A 709 -25.96 -1.19 -88.76
C CYS A 709 -24.87 -1.05 -87.68
N SER A 710 -24.72 -1.91 -86.66
CA SER A 710 -24.22 -3.31 -86.59
C SER A 710 -22.69 -3.48 -86.64
N ASP A 711 -22.18 -4.09 -85.56
CA ASP A 711 -21.03 -5.01 -85.37
C ASP A 711 -19.61 -4.63 -85.82
N TYR A 712 -18.63 -4.86 -84.92
CA TYR A 712 -17.45 -5.73 -85.17
C TYR A 712 -16.68 -6.05 -83.87
N SER A 713 -16.28 -7.32 -83.75
CA SER A 713 -15.55 -7.97 -82.65
C SER A 713 -14.07 -8.26 -83.01
N PHE A 714 -13.35 -8.92 -82.07
CA PHE A 714 -11.98 -9.48 -82.06
C PHE A 714 -10.89 -8.57 -81.48
N GLY A 715 -9.96 -9.00 -80.61
CA GLY A 715 -9.64 -10.31 -80.04
C GLY A 715 -8.45 -10.20 -79.05
N SER A 716 -8.34 -11.15 -78.11
CA SER A 716 -7.23 -11.37 -77.17
C SER A 716 -6.03 -12.09 -77.84
N PRO A 717 -4.81 -12.15 -77.24
CA PRO A 717 -4.49 -13.30 -76.35
C PRO A 717 -3.41 -13.12 -75.25
N PHE A 718 -3.51 -13.98 -74.22
CA PHE A 718 -2.47 -14.74 -73.47
C PHE A 718 -1.26 -14.07 -72.76
N PHE A 719 -1.07 -14.40 -71.47
CA PHE A 719 0.16 -15.02 -70.91
C PHE A 719 -0.10 -15.73 -69.55
N ILE A 720 0.86 -16.56 -69.13
CA ILE A 720 0.76 -17.87 -68.44
C ILE A 720 1.16 -17.84 -66.93
N PHE A 721 0.59 -18.77 -66.14
CA PHE A 721 0.88 -19.15 -64.73
C PHE A 721 2.32 -19.70 -64.47
N PRO A 722 2.74 -19.95 -63.19
CA PRO A 722 2.47 -21.26 -62.55
C PRO A 722 2.11 -21.19 -61.05
N ALA A 723 1.44 -22.26 -60.62
CA ALA A 723 0.90 -22.55 -59.30
C ALA A 723 1.93 -23.09 -58.29
N PHE A 724 1.57 -23.09 -56.99
CA PHE A 724 2.10 -24.03 -55.99
C PHE A 724 0.99 -24.61 -55.10
N ARG A 725 1.28 -25.82 -54.60
CA ARG A 725 0.40 -26.93 -54.21
C ARG A 725 -0.23 -26.85 -52.80
N LEU A 726 -1.39 -27.53 -52.65
CA LEU A 726 -1.94 -28.11 -51.40
C LEU A 726 -1.12 -29.32 -50.91
N PRO A 727 -1.24 -29.76 -49.64
CA PRO A 727 -2.21 -30.82 -49.33
C PRO A 727 -2.89 -30.79 -47.93
N PHE A 728 -4.13 -31.29 -47.89
CA PHE A 728 -4.81 -32.12 -46.88
C PHE A 728 -4.39 -32.09 -45.38
N LEU A 729 -5.40 -31.95 -44.49
CA LEU A 729 -5.55 -32.87 -43.35
C LEU A 729 -7.02 -33.01 -42.90
N GLU A 730 -7.42 -34.27 -42.66
CA GLU A 730 -8.73 -34.77 -42.22
C GLU A 730 -9.06 -34.51 -40.73
N ILE A 731 -10.36 -34.27 -40.49
CA ILE A 731 -11.27 -34.73 -39.42
C ILE A 731 -10.66 -35.48 -38.21
N ASN A 732 -11.03 -35.06 -36.99
CA ASN A 732 -11.48 -36.01 -35.95
C ASN A 732 -12.38 -35.38 -34.88
N TYR A 733 -13.55 -35.98 -34.71
CA TYR A 733 -14.50 -35.82 -33.61
C TYR A 733 -14.33 -37.04 -32.70
N LYS A 734 -14.00 -36.86 -31.40
CA LYS A 734 -14.42 -37.77 -30.29
C LYS A 734 -13.93 -37.33 -28.89
N ASN A 735 -14.91 -37.18 -28.00
CA ASN A 735 -15.02 -37.61 -26.60
C ASN A 735 -14.02 -37.16 -25.50
N LEU A 736 -14.62 -36.47 -24.51
CA LEU A 736 -14.64 -36.79 -23.07
C LEU A 736 -13.32 -37.25 -22.39
N ARG A 737 -12.71 -36.35 -21.61
CA ARG A 737 -12.81 -36.31 -20.14
C ARG A 737 -12.28 -34.99 -19.61
#